data_AF-A0A3M1VV26-F1
#
_entry.id   AF-A0A3M1VV26-F1
#
_cell.length_a   1.000
_cell.length_b   1.000
_cell.length_c   1.000
_cell.angle_alpha   90.00
_cell.angle_beta   90.00
_cell.angle_gamma   90.00
#
_symmetry.space_group_name_H-M   'P 1'
#
loop_
_entity.id
_entity.type
_entity.pdbx_description
1 polymer ?
#
loop_
_entity_poly.entity_id
_entity_poly.type
_entity_poly.pdbx_seq_one_letter_code
_entity_poly.pdbx_strand_id
1 'polypeptide(L)'
;MAMKRRGNATVPLTPAGFALARIPLFPGSAVRPVFEGLAAPSASGGDLIPAAERDRERMRDFVRERWRDPSVRAAIWIASPDLARRFDLWAGGHPGSGARVEEAALSYLLRMSCRPTPFGLFSACALAHVGGGDEFRIGSRESIRRRTRLDSAFLARWLARFRRGTKGPEAERLTANETLYRAAGKWRFAARPGLPGTETGAEEVAVRPSGPLDRLVAAARRGLSFGEAVDLLVAEGHERKAAEAFVRELVDCQLLQPEARPCFTGRDPQRDLAARLAGAGSDAGRVLARTLSVLDRIDAAPLVSLPAACERLRADLRSLSGGAEDARFVRADSYRTGSRIRLGEESISRIAGAIRLLHRTAPEPAPTDLDRFRDAFVERYGRERVPLLAALDAETGLLEAFAGPRPAAAGWIGELPIAPGSRAARRAPWGPREEALLDLARRAWESGAAEIELDERTIARMEAAAPRPLPPSLAALVAFARPSGRAPSILFRGASGPTGARLLARFAALDGELERHLGELARREEELWPGVLLAEVVHDPGGSAGNVLERPALRRYEIPCLAGRGGSPQVLPLDDLLVSVEEGRVVLHSRRHGREVVPLLSSAHHVAPNALPVYRFLTSLAAQDLLPGVAWDWGPVGSARWLPRVVWRGVVLARARWTVARDDWEAWADQRGASLIRRLRSWRERRGLPRRVVIAEFDHELPIDFENVLLAELFARTARSRGRVELREWFPPPDRYPGQGPDGAYAVEAVVPFFSAPRPARAAPPRPAPAAVTRRCFAPGSEWITLKFYAGPSSAEDLLLREMAPAARALVASRSAACWFFVRYADPDPHVRLRVRALGPDVAQAQEVLLRPARRALEDGGLVRVALDTYRREIERYGGAEAIERVERFFGADSDAAVDLLEILRETGRDSERWLAAFLSVGRLLAALGFEAGARAALAGGIREGAARFLPDAAALRRALASRLREERGRLERLLAGEAVEDWEAGMLAILERRDEAARRLGLELRSLERSRRLSCSVAEIAASLAHMAVNRIMRDLHRACELVVGDFLGRIETSRAARAPATAPRAMAR
;
A
#
# COMPACT_ATOMS: atom_id res chain seq x y z
N MET A 1 5.57 41.31 16.24
CA MET A 1 5.87 41.20 14.80
C MET A 1 7.29 40.63 14.65
N ALA A 2 7.40 39.29 14.64
CA ALA A 2 8.62 38.52 14.37
C ALA A 2 8.20 37.03 14.37
N MET A 3 7.53 36.60 13.30
CA MET A 3 7.32 35.17 13.05
C MET A 3 8.70 34.55 12.87
N LYS A 4 9.15 33.78 13.86
CA LYS A 4 10.22 32.79 13.68
C LYS A 4 9.79 31.88 12.54
N ARG A 5 10.27 32.17 11.33
CA ARG A 5 10.33 31.24 10.20
C ARG A 5 11.01 29.98 10.73
N ARG A 6 10.24 28.93 11.02
CA ARG A 6 10.81 27.58 11.05
C ARG A 6 11.40 27.38 9.66
N GLY A 7 12.72 27.35 9.58
CA GLY A 7 13.45 27.18 8.33
C GLY A 7 12.88 25.98 7.58
N ASN A 8 12.45 26.22 6.35
CA ASN A 8 11.98 25.23 5.41
C ASN A 8 13.20 24.37 5.05
N ALA A 9 13.53 23.36 5.87
CA ALA A 9 14.61 22.43 5.59
C ALA A 9 14.24 21.66 4.33
N THR A 10 14.76 22.09 3.19
CA THR A 10 14.51 21.48 1.89
C THR A 10 14.89 20.01 1.94
N VAL A 11 13.97 19.11 1.60
CA VAL A 11 14.22 17.67 1.55
C VAL A 11 15.44 17.39 0.66
N PRO A 12 16.52 16.77 1.19
CA PRO A 12 17.70 16.45 0.39
C PRO A 12 17.31 15.39 -0.64
N LEU A 13 17.67 15.63 -1.90
CA LEU A 13 17.45 14.67 -2.99
C LEU A 13 18.76 14.54 -3.75
N THR A 14 19.28 13.32 -3.81
CA THR A 14 20.55 13.01 -4.49
C THR A 14 20.28 12.00 -5.61
N PRO A 15 20.65 12.27 -6.88
CA PRO A 15 20.48 11.29 -7.95
C PRO A 15 21.37 10.06 -7.73
N ALA A 16 20.96 8.89 -8.23
CA ALA A 16 21.74 7.66 -8.12
C ALA A 16 22.94 7.56 -9.09
N GLY A 17 23.15 8.57 -9.95
CA GLY A 17 24.27 8.62 -10.91
C GLY A 17 23.98 8.00 -12.29
N PHE A 18 22.85 7.33 -12.45
CA PHE A 18 22.42 6.72 -13.70
C PHE A 18 20.91 6.90 -13.91
N ALA A 19 20.44 6.60 -15.12
CA ALA A 19 19.03 6.56 -15.47
C ALA A 19 18.78 5.49 -16.55
N LEU A 20 17.54 5.04 -16.68
CA LEU A 20 17.12 4.19 -17.81
C LEU A 20 16.40 5.04 -18.85
N ALA A 21 17.01 5.23 -20.01
CA ALA A 21 16.37 5.86 -21.15
C ALA A 21 15.45 4.86 -21.87
N ARG A 22 14.33 5.37 -22.37
CA ARG A 22 13.31 4.65 -23.13
C ARG A 22 13.17 5.36 -24.47
N ILE A 23 13.27 4.61 -25.56
CA ILE A 23 13.38 5.16 -26.92
C ILE A 23 12.48 4.34 -27.85
N PRO A 24 11.64 4.97 -28.69
CA PRO A 24 10.86 4.24 -29.68
C PRO A 24 11.74 3.50 -30.71
N LEU A 25 11.17 2.52 -31.39
CA LEU A 25 11.86 1.75 -32.43
C LEU A 25 12.28 2.66 -33.60
N PHE A 26 11.36 3.52 -34.04
CA PHE A 26 11.53 4.43 -35.17
C PHE A 26 11.65 5.89 -34.72
N PRO A 27 12.33 6.73 -35.52
CA PRO A 27 12.36 8.17 -35.30
C PRO A 27 11.00 8.80 -35.64
N GLY A 28 10.76 10.02 -35.16
CA GLY A 28 9.54 10.77 -35.46
C GLY A 28 9.32 11.04 -36.95
N SER A 29 10.40 11.10 -37.74
CA SER A 29 10.35 11.25 -39.20
C SER A 29 9.66 10.05 -39.90
N ALA A 30 9.68 8.86 -39.30
CA ALA A 30 9.08 7.65 -39.90
C ALA A 30 7.56 7.76 -40.07
N VAL A 31 6.90 8.53 -39.20
CA VAL A 31 5.44 8.77 -39.23
C VAL A 31 5.09 10.16 -39.73
N ARG A 32 6.07 10.95 -40.21
CA ARG A 32 5.82 12.26 -40.83
C ARG A 32 4.74 12.23 -41.93
N PRO A 33 4.70 11.22 -42.83
CA PRO A 33 3.64 11.14 -43.86
C PRO A 33 2.22 11.02 -43.31
N VAL A 34 2.05 10.52 -42.08
CA VAL A 34 0.74 10.42 -41.40
C VAL A 34 0.14 11.80 -41.10
N PHE A 35 1.00 12.81 -40.95
CA PHE A 35 0.64 14.14 -40.48
C PHE A 35 0.86 15.25 -41.50
N GLU A 36 1.76 15.03 -42.46
CA GLU A 36 2.20 16.00 -43.47
C GLU A 36 1.97 15.50 -44.89
N GLY A 37 1.78 16.44 -45.83
CA GLY A 37 1.49 16.14 -47.23
C GLY A 37 0.08 15.59 -47.47
N LEU A 38 -0.82 15.77 -46.50
CA LEU A 38 -2.25 15.44 -46.64
C LEU A 38 -2.97 16.58 -47.40
N ALA A 39 -3.87 16.22 -48.30
CA ALA A 39 -4.68 17.17 -49.07
C ALA A 39 -5.88 17.70 -48.27
N ALA A 40 -6.49 16.87 -47.43
CA ALA A 40 -7.67 17.24 -46.65
C ALA A 40 -7.42 18.50 -45.81
N PRO A 41 -6.30 18.66 -45.06
CA PRO A 41 -6.01 19.84 -44.24
C PRO A 41 -6.13 21.20 -44.94
N SER A 42 -5.81 21.27 -46.22
CA SER A 42 -5.87 22.51 -47.00
C SER A 42 -7.16 22.64 -47.82
N ALA A 43 -7.99 21.59 -47.87
CA ALA A 43 -9.23 21.57 -48.65
C ALA A 43 -10.42 22.12 -47.86
N SER A 44 -11.32 22.81 -48.57
CA SER A 44 -12.57 23.38 -48.02
C SER A 44 -13.74 23.15 -48.99
N GLY A 45 -14.98 23.30 -48.50
CA GLY A 45 -16.18 23.17 -49.34
C GLY A 45 -16.28 21.81 -50.07
N GLY A 46 -16.58 21.84 -51.36
CA GLY A 46 -16.72 20.65 -52.22
C GLY A 46 -15.43 19.86 -52.43
N ASP A 47 -14.26 20.49 -52.28
CA ASP A 47 -12.95 19.85 -52.53
C ASP A 47 -12.51 18.91 -51.40
N LEU A 48 -13.16 18.98 -50.24
CA LEU A 48 -12.80 18.16 -49.08
C LEU A 48 -13.08 16.66 -49.30
N ILE A 49 -14.12 16.32 -50.07
CA ILE A 49 -14.48 14.93 -50.40
C ILE A 49 -13.36 14.25 -51.20
N PRO A 50 -13.00 14.75 -52.40
CA PRO A 50 -11.93 14.13 -53.18
C PRO A 50 -10.57 14.23 -52.48
N ALA A 51 -10.32 15.25 -51.67
CA ALA A 51 -9.11 15.34 -50.86
C ALA A 51 -9.01 14.25 -49.79
N ALA A 52 -10.10 13.98 -49.06
CA ALA A 52 -10.13 12.94 -48.03
C ALA A 52 -10.00 11.53 -48.61
N GLU A 53 -10.52 11.29 -49.82
CA GLU A 53 -10.36 10.02 -50.54
C GLU A 53 -8.91 9.81 -50.98
N ARG A 54 -8.27 10.83 -51.58
CA ARG A 54 -6.84 10.78 -51.92
C ARG A 54 -5.96 10.52 -50.70
N ASP A 55 -6.25 11.17 -49.57
CA ASP A 55 -5.51 10.94 -48.33
C ASP A 55 -5.71 9.52 -47.80
N ARG A 56 -6.91 8.94 -47.94
CA ARG A 56 -7.16 7.54 -47.57
C ARG A 56 -6.30 6.58 -48.39
N GLU A 57 -6.30 6.74 -49.71
CA GLU A 57 -5.47 5.95 -50.64
C GLU A 57 -3.98 6.05 -50.24
N ARG A 58 -3.49 7.28 -50.05
CA ARG A 58 -2.12 7.55 -49.61
C ARG A 58 -1.78 6.86 -48.28
N MET A 59 -2.70 6.86 -47.31
CA MET A 59 -2.48 6.18 -46.03
C MET A 59 -2.46 4.66 -46.18
N ARG A 60 -3.28 4.08 -47.08
CA ARG A 60 -3.22 2.64 -47.38
C ARG A 60 -1.89 2.27 -47.98
N ASP A 61 -1.39 3.04 -48.94
CA ASP A 61 -0.10 2.79 -49.56
C ASP A 61 1.04 2.95 -48.58
N PHE A 62 1.00 3.97 -47.73
CA PHE A 62 1.96 4.13 -46.64
C PHE A 62 1.96 2.92 -45.68
N VAL A 63 0.79 2.42 -45.28
CA VAL A 63 0.69 1.24 -44.42
C VAL A 63 1.24 -0.01 -45.12
N ARG A 64 0.94 -0.21 -46.41
CA ARG A 64 1.48 -1.33 -47.22
C ARG A 64 3.00 -1.26 -47.32
N GLU A 65 3.54 -0.07 -47.58
CA GLU A 65 4.97 0.17 -47.65
C GLU A 65 5.65 -0.16 -46.30
N ARG A 66 5.12 0.37 -45.19
CA ARG A 66 5.66 0.09 -43.86
C ARG A 66 5.53 -1.37 -43.45
N TRP A 67 4.48 -2.07 -43.89
CA TRP A 67 4.34 -3.50 -43.65
C TRP A 67 5.43 -4.33 -44.32
N ARG A 68 6.11 -3.83 -45.36
CA ARG A 68 7.26 -4.51 -45.97
C ARG A 68 8.52 -4.49 -45.10
N ASP A 69 8.62 -3.58 -44.11
CA ASP A 69 9.76 -3.54 -43.18
C ASP A 69 9.69 -4.74 -42.20
N PRO A 70 10.71 -5.62 -42.19
CA PRO A 70 10.75 -6.77 -41.28
C PRO A 70 10.60 -6.40 -39.80
N SER A 71 11.07 -5.21 -39.40
CA SER A 71 10.99 -4.71 -38.03
C SER A 71 9.55 -4.42 -37.61
N VAL A 72 8.75 -3.87 -38.53
CA VAL A 72 7.31 -3.59 -38.30
C VAL A 72 6.55 -4.90 -38.15
N ARG A 73 6.78 -5.86 -39.08
CA ARG A 73 6.15 -7.17 -39.04
C ARG A 73 6.48 -7.93 -37.76
N ALA A 74 7.77 -7.99 -37.39
CA ALA A 74 8.22 -8.68 -36.19
C ALA A 74 7.65 -8.05 -34.91
N ALA A 75 7.62 -6.71 -34.83
CA ALA A 75 7.08 -6.01 -33.66
C ALA A 75 5.57 -6.24 -33.50
N ILE A 76 4.79 -6.15 -34.58
CA ILE A 76 3.35 -6.44 -34.55
C ILE A 76 3.10 -7.92 -34.26
N TRP A 77 3.90 -8.83 -34.81
CA TRP A 77 3.77 -10.27 -34.54
C TRP A 77 4.02 -10.59 -33.07
N ILE A 78 5.12 -10.11 -32.46
CA ILE A 78 5.40 -10.29 -31.02
C ILE A 78 4.24 -9.75 -30.16
N ALA A 79 3.64 -8.63 -30.57
CA ALA A 79 2.53 -8.05 -29.87
C ALA A 79 1.24 -8.84 -30.08
N SER A 80 0.88 -9.15 -31.31
CA SER A 80 -0.39 -9.77 -31.66
C SER A 80 -0.23 -10.57 -32.96
N PRO A 81 0.07 -11.88 -32.85
CA PRO A 81 0.20 -12.75 -34.02
C PRO A 81 -1.07 -12.79 -34.87
N ASP A 82 -2.25 -12.73 -34.23
CA ASP A 82 -3.55 -12.72 -34.92
C ASP A 82 -3.72 -11.46 -35.77
N LEU A 83 -3.30 -10.31 -35.24
CA LEU A 83 -3.33 -9.06 -35.98
C LEU A 83 -2.32 -9.07 -37.13
N ALA A 84 -1.12 -9.62 -36.93
CA ALA A 84 -0.14 -9.79 -38.00
C ALA A 84 -0.71 -10.64 -39.15
N ARG A 85 -1.41 -11.75 -38.85
CA ARG A 85 -2.09 -12.57 -39.88
C ARG A 85 -3.18 -11.79 -40.61
N ARG A 86 -3.97 -10.98 -39.90
CA ARG A 86 -4.98 -10.11 -40.53
C ARG A 86 -4.34 -9.06 -41.44
N PHE A 87 -3.16 -8.55 -41.09
CA PHE A 87 -2.38 -7.66 -41.97
C PHE A 87 -1.89 -8.36 -43.22
N ASP A 88 -1.38 -9.58 -43.12
CA ASP A 88 -0.95 -10.35 -44.30
C ASP A 88 -2.13 -10.58 -45.26
N LEU A 89 -3.33 -10.91 -44.75
CA LEU A 89 -4.54 -11.05 -45.56
C LEU A 89 -4.98 -9.73 -46.23
N TRP A 90 -4.94 -8.63 -45.48
CA TRP A 90 -5.28 -7.29 -46.00
C TRP A 90 -4.29 -6.83 -47.07
N ALA A 91 -2.99 -7.02 -46.84
CA ALA A 91 -1.94 -6.69 -47.80
C ALA A 91 -2.04 -7.54 -49.08
N GLY A 92 -2.54 -8.78 -48.96
CA GLY A 92 -2.85 -9.67 -50.07
C GLY A 92 -4.20 -9.42 -50.76
N GLY A 93 -4.90 -8.32 -50.46
CA GLY A 93 -6.10 -7.89 -51.19
C GLY A 93 -7.40 -8.65 -50.87
N HIS A 94 -7.48 -9.36 -49.75
CA HIS A 94 -8.67 -10.16 -49.42
C HIS A 94 -9.88 -9.29 -49.01
N PRO A 95 -11.10 -9.52 -49.57
CA PRO A 95 -12.29 -8.73 -49.26
C PRO A 95 -12.74 -8.82 -47.79
N GLY A 96 -13.27 -7.72 -47.23
CA GLY A 96 -13.89 -7.71 -45.89
C GLY A 96 -12.98 -7.38 -44.70
N SER A 97 -11.69 -7.11 -44.93
CA SER A 97 -10.67 -6.92 -43.87
C SER A 97 -10.19 -5.46 -43.64
N GLY A 98 -10.60 -4.49 -44.46
CA GLY A 98 -9.94 -3.18 -44.65
C GLY A 98 -9.83 -2.21 -43.46
N ALA A 99 -10.91 -1.46 -43.17
CA ALA A 99 -10.81 -0.22 -42.39
C ALA A 99 -10.30 -0.42 -40.95
N ARG A 100 -10.75 -1.46 -40.25
CA ARG A 100 -10.29 -1.74 -38.87
C ARG A 100 -8.82 -2.15 -38.80
N VAL A 101 -8.34 -2.85 -39.84
CA VAL A 101 -6.94 -3.27 -39.93
C VAL A 101 -6.06 -2.07 -40.25
N GLU A 102 -6.47 -1.20 -41.18
CA GLU A 102 -5.79 0.07 -41.50
C GLU A 102 -5.57 0.96 -40.27
N GLU A 103 -6.62 1.16 -39.47
CA GLU A 103 -6.55 1.99 -38.27
C GLU A 103 -5.70 1.37 -37.14
N ALA A 104 -5.79 0.05 -36.99
CA ALA A 104 -4.92 -0.68 -36.06
C ALA A 104 -3.45 -0.54 -36.49
N ALA A 105 -3.16 -0.61 -37.80
CA ALA A 105 -1.80 -0.49 -38.33
C ALA A 105 -1.23 0.86 -38.00
N LEU A 106 -2.01 1.90 -38.30
CA LEU A 106 -1.60 3.27 -38.05
C LEU A 106 -1.35 3.51 -36.56
N SER A 107 -2.21 2.96 -35.69
CA SER A 107 -2.02 3.02 -34.24
C SER A 107 -0.70 2.38 -33.79
N TYR A 108 -0.34 1.22 -34.36
CA TYR A 108 0.92 0.55 -34.05
C TYR A 108 2.14 1.26 -34.63
N LEU A 109 2.06 1.81 -35.85
CA LEU A 109 3.15 2.60 -36.44
C LEU A 109 3.42 3.88 -35.64
N LEU A 110 2.36 4.56 -35.19
CA LEU A 110 2.46 5.70 -34.28
C LEU A 110 3.07 5.29 -32.94
N ARG A 111 2.68 4.14 -32.39
CA ARG A 111 3.31 3.59 -31.17
C ARG A 111 4.82 3.41 -31.38
N MET A 112 5.25 2.81 -32.49
CA MET A 112 6.66 2.53 -32.77
C MET A 112 7.53 3.78 -32.93
N SER A 113 6.93 4.97 -33.14
CA SER A 113 7.67 6.20 -33.44
C SER A 113 7.49 7.31 -32.39
N CYS A 114 6.37 7.27 -31.66
CA CYS A 114 5.97 8.35 -30.76
C CYS A 114 5.88 7.94 -29.28
N ARG A 115 5.82 6.64 -28.97
CA ARG A 115 5.65 6.16 -27.60
C ARG A 115 6.91 5.43 -27.12
N PRO A 116 7.71 6.05 -26.22
CA PRO A 116 8.92 5.42 -25.71
C PRO A 116 8.67 4.25 -24.74
N THR A 117 7.44 4.07 -24.24
CA THR A 117 7.10 3.05 -23.23
C THR A 117 7.47 1.62 -23.66
N PRO A 118 8.40 0.93 -22.95
CA PRO A 118 8.87 -0.42 -23.26
C PRO A 118 7.75 -1.43 -23.46
N PHE A 119 7.64 -1.98 -24.67
CA PHE A 119 6.74 -3.10 -24.98
C PHE A 119 7.27 -3.86 -26.19
N GLY A 120 7.64 -5.13 -26.03
CA GLY A 120 8.09 -5.96 -27.14
C GLY A 120 9.26 -5.34 -27.90
N LEU A 121 9.05 -5.17 -29.20
CA LEU A 121 9.99 -4.54 -30.12
C LEU A 121 9.59 -3.11 -30.53
N PHE A 122 8.52 -2.53 -29.94
CA PHE A 122 8.06 -1.17 -30.30
C PHE A 122 9.00 -0.05 -29.83
N SER A 123 9.82 -0.35 -28.83
CA SER A 123 10.69 0.59 -28.14
C SER A 123 11.78 -0.19 -27.43
N ALA A 124 12.95 0.41 -27.28
CA ALA A 124 14.10 -0.17 -26.61
C ALA A 124 14.56 0.70 -25.44
N CYS A 125 15.14 0.05 -24.43
CA CYS A 125 15.81 0.72 -23.34
C CYS A 125 17.28 1.02 -23.70
N ALA A 126 17.88 2.01 -23.04
CA ALA A 126 19.31 2.28 -23.08
C ALA A 126 19.76 2.84 -21.74
N LEU A 127 21.00 2.57 -21.34
CA LEU A 127 21.60 3.20 -20.15
C LEU A 127 21.85 4.70 -20.42
N ALA A 128 21.55 5.52 -19.42
CA ALA A 128 21.89 6.93 -19.40
C ALA A 128 22.72 7.24 -18.14
N HIS A 129 23.70 8.13 -18.28
CA HIS A 129 24.53 8.57 -17.17
C HIS A 129 24.11 9.95 -16.68
N VAL A 130 24.31 10.23 -15.40
CA VAL A 130 24.07 11.56 -14.82
C VAL A 130 25.40 12.31 -14.67
N GLY A 131 25.45 13.56 -15.14
CA GLY A 131 26.61 14.45 -14.99
C GLY A 131 26.85 15.32 -16.22
N GLY A 132 27.65 16.39 -16.10
CA GLY A 132 27.98 17.28 -17.22
C GLY A 132 26.74 17.98 -17.83
N GLY A 133 26.68 18.06 -19.17
CA GLY A 133 25.54 18.61 -19.92
C GLY A 133 24.66 17.53 -20.56
N ASP A 134 23.44 17.91 -20.93
CA ASP A 134 22.49 17.03 -21.61
C ASP A 134 23.02 16.60 -22.99
N GLU A 135 23.07 15.28 -23.24
CA GLU A 135 23.45 14.69 -24.52
C GLU A 135 22.49 13.53 -24.84
N PHE A 136 21.91 13.52 -26.04
CA PHE A 136 20.96 12.49 -26.47
C PHE A 136 21.35 11.94 -27.84
N ARG A 137 22.46 11.20 -27.93
CA ARG A 137 22.85 10.51 -29.17
C ARG A 137 22.30 9.08 -29.16
N ILE A 138 21.53 8.73 -30.17
CA ILE A 138 20.80 7.46 -30.25
C ILE A 138 21.49 6.55 -31.27
N GLY A 139 21.78 5.31 -30.87
CA GLY A 139 22.37 4.29 -31.76
C GLY A 139 21.43 3.89 -32.91
N SER A 140 21.99 3.31 -33.98
CA SER A 140 21.20 2.86 -35.16
C SER A 140 20.18 1.79 -34.79
N ARG A 141 19.20 1.54 -35.66
CA ARG A 141 18.25 0.42 -35.45
C ARG A 141 18.92 -0.96 -35.46
N GLU A 142 20.03 -1.15 -36.17
CA GLU A 142 20.75 -2.44 -36.14
C GLU A 142 21.44 -2.71 -34.79
N SER A 143 21.67 -1.66 -33.98
CA SER A 143 22.26 -1.79 -32.64
C SER A 143 21.28 -2.33 -31.58
N ILE A 144 20.01 -2.55 -31.95
CA ILE A 144 18.99 -3.07 -31.04
C ILE A 144 19.20 -4.57 -30.84
N ARG A 145 19.50 -4.93 -29.60
CA ARG A 145 19.47 -6.30 -29.11
C ARG A 145 18.10 -6.58 -28.51
N ARG A 146 17.69 -7.85 -28.56
CA ARG A 146 16.45 -8.31 -27.95
C ARG A 146 16.72 -9.51 -27.06
N ARG A 147 15.83 -9.69 -26.09
CA ARG A 147 15.76 -10.91 -25.29
C ARG A 147 14.33 -11.43 -25.33
N THR A 148 14.15 -12.58 -25.96
CA THR A 148 12.87 -13.28 -26.09
C THR A 148 12.75 -14.33 -25.01
N ARG A 149 11.59 -14.38 -24.37
CA ARG A 149 11.26 -15.33 -23.29
C ARG A 149 9.89 -15.92 -23.53
N LEU A 150 9.60 -17.04 -22.88
CA LEU A 150 8.22 -17.54 -22.86
C LEU A 150 7.33 -16.58 -22.08
N ASP A 151 6.10 -16.43 -22.54
CA ASP A 151 5.05 -15.72 -21.81
C ASP A 151 4.72 -16.48 -20.51
N SER A 152 4.54 -15.76 -19.39
CA SER A 152 4.30 -16.38 -18.07
C SER A 152 3.02 -17.21 -18.03
N ALA A 153 1.95 -16.76 -18.69
CA ALA A 153 0.69 -17.50 -18.76
C ALA A 153 0.86 -18.78 -19.58
N PHE A 154 1.56 -18.68 -20.71
CA PHE A 154 1.89 -19.84 -21.54
C PHE A 154 2.77 -20.84 -20.78
N LEU A 155 3.85 -20.39 -20.14
CA LEU A 155 4.76 -21.25 -19.37
C LEU A 155 4.03 -22.00 -18.26
N ALA A 156 3.15 -21.32 -17.52
CA ALA A 156 2.35 -21.95 -16.47
C ALA A 156 1.41 -23.03 -17.02
N ARG A 157 0.70 -22.76 -18.13
CA ARG A 157 -0.19 -23.74 -18.79
C ARG A 157 0.58 -24.92 -19.36
N TRP A 158 1.67 -24.64 -20.05
CA TRP A 158 2.52 -25.66 -20.66
C TRP A 158 3.07 -26.61 -19.58
N LEU A 159 3.60 -26.07 -18.49
CA LEU A 159 4.12 -26.89 -17.38
C LEU A 159 3.02 -27.71 -16.71
N ALA A 160 1.84 -27.12 -16.47
CA ALA A 160 0.72 -27.85 -15.88
C ALA A 160 0.24 -29.01 -16.77
N ARG A 161 0.19 -28.81 -18.10
CA ARG A 161 -0.20 -29.85 -19.05
C ARG A 161 0.87 -30.94 -19.17
N PHE A 162 2.14 -30.56 -19.19
CA PHE A 162 3.25 -31.51 -19.19
C PHE A 162 3.21 -32.44 -17.97
N ARG A 163 2.92 -31.89 -16.78
CA ARG A 163 2.73 -32.68 -15.55
C ARG A 163 1.55 -33.65 -15.64
N ARG A 164 0.47 -33.32 -16.36
CA ARG A 164 -0.66 -34.26 -16.55
C ARG A 164 -0.35 -35.40 -17.54
N GLY A 165 0.55 -35.19 -18.49
CA GLY A 165 0.86 -36.15 -19.57
C GLY A 165 2.01 -37.12 -19.27
N THR A 166 2.62 -37.05 -18.08
CA THR A 166 3.78 -37.87 -17.65
C THR A 166 3.48 -38.50 -16.28
N LYS A 167 4.45 -39.16 -15.61
CA LYS A 167 4.30 -39.61 -14.20
C LYS A 167 3.99 -38.45 -13.21
N GLY A 168 3.83 -37.23 -13.67
CA GLY A 168 3.23 -36.11 -12.94
C GLY A 168 3.97 -35.73 -11.65
N PRO A 169 3.26 -35.42 -10.54
CA PRO A 169 3.87 -35.01 -9.28
C PRO A 169 4.73 -36.11 -8.65
N GLU A 170 4.61 -37.36 -9.10
CA GLU A 170 5.35 -38.50 -8.55
C GLU A 170 6.86 -38.40 -8.82
N ALA A 171 7.27 -37.62 -9.82
CA ALA A 171 8.67 -37.39 -10.18
C ALA A 171 9.28 -36.17 -9.48
N GLU A 172 8.49 -35.29 -8.85
CA GLU A 172 8.97 -34.04 -8.26
C GLU A 172 8.89 -34.06 -6.72
N ARG A 173 9.73 -33.26 -6.06
CA ARG A 173 9.53 -32.95 -4.63
C ARG A 173 8.32 -32.04 -4.45
N LEU A 174 7.56 -32.32 -3.40
CA LEU A 174 6.38 -31.59 -2.94
C LEU A 174 6.72 -30.77 -1.71
N THR A 175 6.07 -29.62 -1.57
CA THR A 175 6.13 -28.76 -0.39
C THR A 175 4.75 -28.30 0.02
N ALA A 176 4.59 -27.89 1.27
CA ALA A 176 3.34 -27.29 1.73
C ALA A 176 3.13 -25.91 1.09
N ASN A 177 1.88 -25.56 0.80
CA ASN A 177 1.49 -24.24 0.33
C ASN A 177 2.01 -23.15 1.30
N GLU A 178 2.66 -22.11 0.79
CA GLU A 178 3.29 -21.06 1.62
C GLU A 178 2.28 -20.22 2.40
N THR A 179 1.03 -20.23 1.95
CA THR A 179 -0.08 -19.54 2.60
C THR A 179 -0.81 -20.44 3.61
N LEU A 180 -0.29 -21.64 3.91
CA LEU A 180 -0.91 -22.58 4.84
C LEU A 180 -0.70 -22.18 6.31
N TYR A 181 -1.81 -21.99 7.03
CA TYR A 181 -1.84 -21.70 8.46
C TYR A 181 -3.01 -22.40 9.15
N ARG A 182 -3.00 -22.39 10.48
CA ARG A 182 -4.06 -22.99 11.30
C ARG A 182 -4.91 -21.88 11.94
N ALA A 183 -6.22 -21.90 11.70
CA ALA A 183 -7.18 -20.97 12.30
C ALA A 183 -8.57 -21.63 12.40
N ALA A 184 -9.35 -21.25 13.42
CA ALA A 184 -10.68 -21.81 13.68
C ALA A 184 -10.74 -23.37 13.68
N GLY A 185 -9.69 -24.02 14.19
CA GLY A 185 -9.59 -25.48 14.23
C GLY A 185 -9.39 -26.15 12.86
N LYS A 186 -9.11 -25.40 11.79
CA LYS A 186 -8.89 -25.89 10.42
C LYS A 186 -7.52 -25.48 9.87
N TRP A 187 -7.02 -26.22 8.90
CA TRP A 187 -5.96 -25.76 8.01
C TRP A 187 -6.58 -24.86 6.95
N ARG A 188 -6.00 -23.67 6.75
CA ARG A 188 -6.47 -22.68 5.77
C ARG A 188 -5.33 -22.24 4.88
N PHE A 189 -5.61 -22.04 3.61
CA PHE A 189 -4.62 -21.61 2.62
C PHE A 189 -5.31 -21.00 1.40
N ALA A 190 -4.54 -20.26 0.60
CA ALA A 190 -5.00 -19.74 -0.67
C ALA A 190 -4.70 -20.74 -1.80
N ALA A 191 -5.73 -21.07 -2.58
CA ALA A 191 -5.63 -21.89 -3.79
C ALA A 191 -6.15 -21.08 -4.98
N ARG A 192 -5.76 -21.46 -6.21
CA ARG A 192 -6.36 -20.86 -7.41
C ARG A 192 -7.32 -21.82 -8.09
N PRO A 193 -8.59 -21.44 -8.25
CA PRO A 193 -9.52 -22.17 -9.08
C PRO A 193 -9.16 -21.98 -10.56
N GLY A 194 -9.44 -23.00 -11.37
CA GLY A 194 -9.33 -22.94 -12.82
C GLY A 194 -7.98 -23.38 -13.40
N LEU A 195 -7.84 -23.17 -14.71
CA LEU A 195 -6.65 -23.58 -15.45
C LEU A 195 -5.45 -22.69 -15.06
N PRO A 196 -4.28 -23.27 -14.75
CA PRO A 196 -3.05 -22.50 -14.52
C PRO A 196 -2.80 -21.48 -15.63
N GLY A 197 -2.25 -20.31 -15.32
CA GLY A 197 -2.01 -19.27 -16.32
C GLY A 197 -3.27 -18.49 -16.75
N THR A 198 -4.41 -18.66 -16.08
CA THR A 198 -5.53 -17.71 -16.16
C THR A 198 -5.39 -16.65 -15.06
N GLU A 199 -5.91 -15.44 -15.31
CA GLU A 199 -5.99 -14.38 -14.29
C GLU A 199 -7.22 -14.63 -13.40
N THR A 200 -7.20 -15.71 -12.62
CA THR A 200 -8.19 -15.99 -11.59
C THR A 200 -7.69 -15.54 -10.22
N GLY A 201 -8.57 -14.94 -9.43
CA GLY A 201 -8.28 -14.58 -8.04
C GLY A 201 -7.98 -15.82 -7.20
N ALA A 202 -7.14 -15.67 -6.18
CA ALA A 202 -6.92 -16.75 -5.23
C ALA A 202 -8.12 -16.84 -4.26
N GLU A 203 -8.62 -18.05 -4.08
CA GLU A 203 -9.70 -18.39 -3.15
C GLU A 203 -9.13 -19.00 -1.88
N GLU A 204 -9.85 -18.83 -0.78
CA GLU A 204 -9.47 -19.39 0.50
C GLU A 204 -10.10 -20.77 0.69
N VAL A 205 -9.26 -21.77 0.90
CA VAL A 205 -9.65 -23.17 1.11
C VAL A 205 -9.42 -23.53 2.57
N ALA A 206 -10.35 -24.29 3.15
CA ALA A 206 -10.24 -24.78 4.53
C ALA A 206 -10.40 -26.30 4.59
N VAL A 207 -9.44 -26.98 5.22
CA VAL A 207 -9.38 -28.44 5.37
C VAL A 207 -9.38 -28.82 6.86
N ARG A 208 -10.10 -29.88 7.21
CA ARG A 208 -10.15 -30.40 8.58
C ARG A 208 -8.80 -31.04 8.95
N PRO A 209 -8.22 -30.76 10.12
CA PRO A 209 -6.98 -31.42 10.55
C PRO A 209 -7.23 -32.90 10.85
N SER A 210 -6.20 -33.71 10.64
CA SER A 210 -6.13 -35.11 11.06
C SER A 210 -4.70 -35.43 11.46
N GLY A 211 -4.48 -36.42 12.33
CA GLY A 211 -3.13 -36.84 12.72
C GLY A 211 -2.20 -37.12 11.52
N PRO A 212 -2.65 -37.87 10.50
CA PRO A 212 -1.87 -38.11 9.29
C PRO A 212 -1.58 -36.81 8.51
N LEU A 213 -2.57 -35.92 8.34
CA LEU A 213 -2.38 -34.66 7.62
C LEU A 213 -1.40 -33.73 8.33
N ASP A 214 -1.47 -33.62 9.67
CA ASP A 214 -0.60 -32.75 10.45
C ASP A 214 0.87 -33.17 10.33
N ARG A 215 1.14 -34.48 10.36
CA ARG A 215 2.49 -35.04 10.15
C ARG A 215 2.97 -34.83 8.72
N LEU A 216 2.10 -35.05 7.74
CA LEU A 216 2.43 -34.83 6.34
C LEU A 216 2.76 -33.35 6.08
N VAL A 217 1.99 -32.41 6.61
CA VAL A 217 2.28 -30.96 6.52
C VAL A 217 3.61 -30.62 7.17
N ALA A 218 3.91 -31.18 8.35
CA ALA A 218 5.18 -30.97 9.04
C ALA A 218 6.38 -31.47 8.22
N ALA A 219 6.26 -32.63 7.56
CA ALA A 219 7.26 -33.16 6.64
C ALA A 219 7.39 -32.31 5.36
N ALA A 220 6.26 -31.90 4.76
CA ALA A 220 6.22 -31.11 3.53
C ALA A 220 6.85 -29.73 3.64
N ARG A 221 6.89 -29.14 4.84
CA ARG A 221 7.66 -27.91 5.08
C ARG A 221 9.16 -28.05 4.85
N ARG A 222 9.70 -29.29 4.89
CA ARG A 222 11.11 -29.60 4.58
C ARG A 222 11.31 -30.12 3.14
N GLY A 223 10.22 -30.29 2.40
CA GLY A 223 10.20 -30.92 1.09
C GLY A 223 10.18 -32.45 1.19
N LEU A 224 9.25 -33.11 0.49
CA LEU A 224 9.14 -34.57 0.42
C LEU A 224 8.78 -35.04 -0.99
N SER A 225 9.25 -36.20 -1.41
CA SER A 225 8.77 -36.86 -2.63
C SER A 225 7.37 -37.43 -2.42
N PHE A 226 6.66 -37.70 -3.52
CA PHE A 226 5.37 -38.37 -3.48
C PHE A 226 5.45 -39.73 -2.76
N GLY A 227 6.50 -40.52 -3.04
CA GLY A 227 6.74 -41.81 -2.38
C GLY A 227 6.94 -41.68 -0.86
N GLU A 228 7.78 -40.73 -0.42
CA GLU A 228 7.96 -40.45 1.01
C GLU A 228 6.63 -40.02 1.68
N ALA A 229 5.77 -39.28 0.97
CA ALA A 229 4.46 -38.88 1.47
C ALA A 229 3.53 -40.09 1.69
N VAL A 230 3.53 -41.02 0.74
CA VAL A 230 2.75 -42.26 0.81
C VAL A 230 3.30 -43.16 1.91
N ASP A 231 4.61 -43.32 2.01
CA ASP A 231 5.26 -44.19 3.00
C ASP A 231 5.02 -43.71 4.43
N LEU A 232 4.95 -42.38 4.67
CA LEU A 232 4.56 -41.81 5.96
C LEU A 232 3.14 -42.25 6.37
N LEU A 233 2.20 -42.30 5.44
CA LEU A 233 0.83 -42.73 5.71
C LEU A 233 0.75 -44.27 5.87
N VAL A 234 1.49 -45.02 5.06
CA VAL A 234 1.55 -46.49 5.16
C VAL A 234 2.13 -46.94 6.50
N ALA A 235 3.15 -46.24 7.01
CA ALA A 235 3.74 -46.51 8.33
C ALA A 235 2.74 -46.35 9.49
N GLU A 236 1.62 -45.65 9.27
CA GLU A 236 0.55 -45.46 10.25
C GLU A 236 -0.58 -46.51 10.12
N GLY A 237 -0.41 -47.49 9.23
CA GLY A 237 -1.38 -48.56 8.98
C GLY A 237 -2.39 -48.27 7.88
N HIS A 238 -2.20 -47.21 7.09
CA HIS A 238 -3.05 -46.93 5.93
C HIS A 238 -2.67 -47.81 4.73
N GLU A 239 -3.65 -48.28 3.97
CA GLU A 239 -3.41 -49.01 2.72
C GLU A 239 -2.71 -48.09 1.70
N ARG A 240 -1.64 -48.57 1.05
CA ARG A 240 -0.84 -47.78 0.09
C ARG A 240 -1.69 -47.13 -1.00
N LYS A 241 -2.67 -47.83 -1.56
CA LYS A 241 -3.56 -47.28 -2.60
C LYS A 241 -4.41 -46.10 -2.10
N ALA A 242 -4.91 -46.19 -0.87
CA ALA A 242 -5.65 -45.10 -0.23
C ALA A 242 -4.74 -43.92 0.10
N ALA A 243 -3.53 -44.18 0.59
CA ALA A 243 -2.51 -43.16 0.84
C ALA A 243 -2.13 -42.40 -0.45
N GLU A 244 -1.91 -43.10 -1.56
CA GLU A 244 -1.66 -42.48 -2.86
C GLU A 244 -2.81 -41.59 -3.32
N ALA A 245 -4.05 -42.07 -3.22
CA ALA A 245 -5.23 -41.29 -3.59
C ALA A 245 -5.35 -40.01 -2.73
N PHE A 246 -5.11 -40.13 -1.42
CA PHE A 246 -5.14 -39.00 -0.50
C PHE A 246 -4.04 -37.97 -0.81
N VAL A 247 -2.81 -38.40 -1.09
CA VAL A 247 -1.72 -37.47 -1.48
C VAL A 247 -2.05 -36.78 -2.80
N ARG A 248 -2.63 -37.47 -3.78
CA ARG A 248 -3.10 -36.84 -5.04
C ARG A 248 -4.16 -35.78 -4.78
N GLU A 249 -5.14 -36.05 -3.92
CA GLU A 249 -6.16 -35.07 -3.53
C GLU A 249 -5.54 -33.82 -2.88
N LEU A 250 -4.55 -34.00 -2.00
CA LEU A 250 -3.82 -32.89 -1.39
C LEU A 250 -3.02 -32.03 -2.40
N VAL A 251 -2.52 -32.66 -3.47
CA VAL A 251 -1.87 -31.96 -4.59
C VAL A 251 -2.90 -31.23 -5.45
N ASP A 252 -4.03 -31.87 -5.76
CA ASP A 252 -5.09 -31.32 -6.61
C ASP A 252 -5.76 -30.09 -5.97
N CYS A 253 -5.99 -30.14 -4.67
CA CYS A 253 -6.49 -28.98 -3.91
C CYS A 253 -5.39 -27.93 -3.61
N GLN A 254 -4.14 -28.16 -4.01
CA GLN A 254 -2.99 -27.25 -3.84
C GLN A 254 -2.54 -27.03 -2.39
N LEU A 255 -2.89 -27.93 -1.46
CA LEU A 255 -2.31 -27.94 -0.11
C LEU A 255 -0.84 -28.38 -0.17
N LEU A 256 -0.57 -29.42 -0.97
CA LEU A 256 0.77 -29.80 -1.39
C LEU A 256 1.00 -29.29 -2.81
N GLN A 257 2.20 -28.77 -3.06
CA GLN A 257 2.54 -28.18 -4.34
C GLN A 257 3.92 -28.67 -4.78
N PRO A 258 4.15 -28.84 -6.10
CA PRO A 258 5.49 -29.09 -6.61
C PRO A 258 6.46 -27.98 -6.17
N GLU A 259 7.65 -28.35 -5.72
CA GLU A 259 8.68 -27.41 -5.30
C GLU A 259 9.17 -26.55 -6.48
N ALA A 260 9.31 -27.16 -7.66
CA ALA A 260 9.73 -26.50 -8.90
C ALA A 260 8.57 -25.74 -9.57
N ARG A 261 8.18 -24.60 -9.00
CA ARG A 261 7.20 -23.68 -9.59
C ARG A 261 7.86 -22.48 -10.30
N PRO A 262 7.17 -21.84 -11.26
CA PRO A 262 7.60 -20.57 -11.81
C PRO A 262 7.91 -19.55 -10.70
N CYS A 263 8.99 -18.81 -10.91
CA CYS A 263 9.39 -17.70 -10.07
C CYS A 263 9.67 -16.48 -10.96
N PHE A 264 9.68 -15.30 -10.37
CA PHE A 264 9.85 -14.02 -11.05
C PHE A 264 11.09 -13.24 -10.57
N THR A 265 11.89 -13.82 -9.69
CA THR A 265 13.15 -13.23 -9.22
C THR A 265 14.33 -14.18 -9.50
N GLY A 266 15.37 -13.65 -10.14
CA GLY A 266 16.56 -14.41 -10.53
C GLY A 266 17.22 -13.79 -11.77
N ARG A 267 18.47 -14.16 -12.06
CA ARG A 267 19.18 -13.63 -13.25
C ARG A 267 18.51 -14.07 -14.54
N ASP A 268 18.01 -15.31 -14.57
CA ASP A 268 17.13 -15.84 -15.61
C ASP A 268 16.14 -16.84 -14.97
N PRO A 269 14.97 -16.37 -14.48
CA PRO A 269 14.05 -17.21 -13.73
C PRO A 269 13.51 -18.42 -14.52
N GLN A 270 13.45 -18.35 -15.86
CA GLN A 270 13.01 -19.48 -16.69
C GLN A 270 14.10 -20.55 -16.80
N ARG A 271 15.38 -20.15 -16.88
CA ARG A 271 16.51 -21.09 -16.82
C ARG A 271 16.66 -21.71 -15.44
N ASP A 272 16.48 -20.91 -14.40
CA ASP A 272 16.51 -21.40 -13.01
C ASP A 272 15.40 -22.45 -12.79
N LEU A 273 14.20 -22.22 -13.34
CA LEU A 273 13.12 -23.20 -13.35
C LEU A 273 13.51 -24.47 -14.14
N ALA A 274 14.08 -24.32 -15.33
CA ALA A 274 14.52 -25.46 -16.15
C ALA A 274 15.55 -26.33 -15.41
N ALA A 275 16.52 -25.70 -14.74
CA ALA A 275 17.54 -26.39 -13.95
C ALA A 275 16.93 -27.11 -12.74
N ARG A 276 15.98 -26.49 -12.02
CA ARG A 276 15.27 -27.14 -10.90
C ARG A 276 14.45 -28.34 -11.35
N LEU A 277 13.71 -28.20 -12.47
CA LEU A 277 12.95 -29.32 -13.04
C LEU A 277 13.88 -30.46 -13.49
N ALA A 278 15.00 -30.14 -14.13
CA ALA A 278 15.97 -31.15 -14.56
C ALA A 278 16.65 -31.84 -13.37
N GLY A 279 17.01 -31.10 -12.32
CA GLY A 279 17.57 -31.65 -11.08
C GLY A 279 16.58 -32.53 -10.31
N ALA A 280 15.27 -32.29 -10.48
CA ALA A 280 14.21 -33.16 -9.99
C ALA A 280 13.95 -34.39 -10.91
N GLY A 281 14.74 -34.59 -11.97
CA GLY A 281 14.55 -35.70 -12.92
C GLY A 281 13.38 -35.51 -13.89
N SER A 282 12.76 -34.33 -13.94
CA SER A 282 11.63 -34.04 -14.84
C SER A 282 12.09 -33.75 -16.27
N ASP A 283 11.49 -34.45 -17.23
CA ASP A 283 11.70 -34.25 -18.67
C ASP A 283 11.31 -32.83 -19.13
N ALA A 284 10.40 -32.18 -18.39
CA ALA A 284 10.02 -30.78 -18.61
C ALA A 284 11.24 -29.87 -18.55
N GLY A 285 12.17 -30.12 -17.62
CA GLY A 285 13.38 -29.33 -17.46
C GLY A 285 14.26 -29.38 -18.71
N ARG A 286 14.43 -30.56 -19.30
CA ARG A 286 15.21 -30.74 -20.54
C ARG A 286 14.53 -30.10 -21.75
N VAL A 287 13.20 -30.18 -21.85
CA VAL A 287 12.44 -29.52 -22.93
C VAL A 287 12.52 -28.00 -22.79
N LEU A 288 12.34 -27.47 -21.58
CA LEU A 288 12.41 -26.04 -21.31
C LEU A 288 13.81 -25.50 -21.57
N ALA A 289 14.86 -26.18 -21.12
CA ALA A 289 16.25 -25.78 -21.40
C ALA A 289 16.54 -25.70 -22.91
N ARG A 290 16.11 -26.71 -23.68
CA ARG A 290 16.24 -26.70 -25.15
C ARG A 290 15.45 -25.56 -25.80
N THR A 291 14.24 -25.32 -25.32
CA THR A 291 13.37 -24.21 -25.78
C THR A 291 14.05 -22.87 -25.57
N LEU A 292 14.63 -22.64 -24.40
CA LEU A 292 15.35 -21.40 -24.09
C LEU A 292 16.60 -21.23 -24.97
N SER A 293 17.34 -22.31 -25.27
CA SER A 293 18.46 -22.26 -26.23
C SER A 293 18.01 -22.00 -27.68
N VAL A 294 16.80 -22.43 -28.07
CA VAL A 294 16.21 -22.06 -29.37
C VAL A 294 15.87 -20.57 -29.36
N LEU A 295 15.32 -20.03 -28.28
CA LEU A 295 15.03 -18.60 -28.15
C LEU A 295 16.31 -17.75 -28.24
N ASP A 296 17.44 -18.17 -27.66
CA ASP A 296 18.73 -17.47 -27.83
C ASP A 296 19.15 -17.40 -29.30
N ARG A 297 19.00 -18.50 -30.04
CA ARG A 297 19.28 -18.54 -31.49
C ARG A 297 18.32 -17.67 -32.28
N ILE A 298 17.05 -17.63 -31.87
CA ILE A 298 16.07 -16.71 -32.46
C ILE A 298 16.51 -15.28 -32.19
N ASP A 299 16.97 -14.93 -31.00
CA ASP A 299 17.44 -13.57 -30.66
C ASP A 299 18.68 -13.15 -31.46
N ALA A 300 19.59 -14.08 -31.73
CA ALA A 300 20.77 -13.85 -32.57
C ALA A 300 20.46 -13.75 -34.08
N ALA A 301 19.32 -14.26 -34.52
CA ALA A 301 18.94 -14.26 -35.95
C ALA A 301 18.38 -12.90 -36.43
N PRO A 302 18.36 -12.65 -37.75
CA PRO A 302 17.71 -11.47 -38.32
C PRO A 302 16.21 -11.40 -38.02
N LEU A 303 15.64 -10.19 -37.86
CA LEU A 303 14.22 -9.99 -37.52
C LEU A 303 13.24 -10.63 -38.51
N VAL A 304 13.63 -10.72 -39.79
CA VAL A 304 12.79 -11.32 -40.84
C VAL A 304 12.47 -12.80 -40.58
N SER A 305 13.35 -13.53 -39.89
CA SER A 305 13.14 -14.96 -39.61
C SER A 305 12.35 -15.21 -38.32
N LEU A 306 12.17 -14.19 -37.48
CA LEU A 306 11.58 -14.31 -36.15
C LEU A 306 10.18 -14.93 -36.17
N PRO A 307 9.20 -14.44 -36.97
CA PRO A 307 7.85 -15.00 -36.95
C PRO A 307 7.84 -16.49 -37.32
N ALA A 308 8.55 -16.87 -38.39
CA ALA A 308 8.59 -18.25 -38.86
C ALA A 308 9.34 -19.18 -37.87
N ALA A 309 10.41 -18.70 -37.25
CA ALA A 309 11.16 -19.47 -36.25
C ALA A 309 10.33 -19.69 -34.97
N CYS A 310 9.58 -18.67 -34.53
CA CYS A 310 8.71 -18.81 -33.38
C CYS A 310 7.51 -19.73 -33.68
N GLU A 311 6.89 -19.68 -34.86
CA GLU A 311 5.80 -20.62 -35.19
C GLU A 311 6.28 -22.07 -35.26
N ARG A 312 7.51 -22.33 -35.75
CA ARG A 312 8.13 -23.67 -35.65
C ARG A 312 8.30 -24.10 -34.19
N LEU A 313 8.87 -23.23 -33.36
CA LEU A 313 9.03 -23.51 -31.93
C LEU A 313 7.67 -23.77 -31.24
N ARG A 314 6.63 -23.03 -31.63
CA ARG A 314 5.27 -23.22 -31.12
C ARG A 314 4.72 -24.59 -31.52
N ALA A 315 4.94 -25.02 -32.76
CA ALA A 315 4.54 -26.36 -33.22
C ALA A 315 5.27 -27.47 -32.44
N ASP A 316 6.57 -27.31 -32.20
CA ASP A 316 7.37 -28.27 -31.41
C ASP A 316 6.87 -28.34 -29.95
N LEU A 317 6.57 -27.19 -29.33
CA LEU A 317 6.02 -27.15 -27.97
C LEU A 317 4.60 -27.75 -27.88
N ARG A 318 3.81 -27.60 -28.94
CA ARG A 318 2.46 -28.17 -29.02
C ARG A 318 2.47 -29.69 -29.12
N SER A 319 3.34 -30.27 -29.94
CA SER A 319 3.44 -31.73 -30.06
C SER A 319 3.88 -32.38 -28.74
N LEU A 320 4.74 -31.69 -27.98
CA LEU A 320 5.24 -32.16 -26.68
C LEU A 320 4.26 -31.96 -25.50
N SER A 321 3.29 -31.06 -25.63
CA SER A 321 2.31 -30.77 -24.57
C SER A 321 0.90 -31.23 -24.91
N GLY A 322 0.61 -31.63 -26.14
CA GLY A 322 -0.71 -32.11 -26.58
C GLY A 322 -1.73 -31.01 -26.89
N GLY A 323 -1.32 -29.78 -27.24
CA GLY A 323 -2.24 -28.79 -27.87
C GLY A 323 -2.50 -27.46 -27.14
N ALA A 324 -1.48 -26.73 -26.70
CA ALA A 324 -1.68 -25.33 -26.25
C ALA A 324 -1.99 -24.38 -27.45
N GLU A 325 -3.16 -23.72 -27.41
CA GLU A 325 -3.66 -22.86 -28.49
C GLU A 325 -3.33 -21.37 -28.35
N ASP A 326 -2.51 -20.96 -27.38
CA ASP A 326 -2.30 -19.52 -27.14
C ASP A 326 -1.60 -18.82 -28.30
N ALA A 327 -2.26 -17.83 -28.89
CA ALA A 327 -1.71 -17.00 -29.94
C ALA A 327 -0.42 -16.32 -29.47
N ARG A 328 -0.39 -15.78 -28.24
CA ARG A 328 0.80 -15.16 -27.65
C ARG A 328 1.47 -16.10 -26.65
N PHE A 329 2.60 -16.71 -27.06
CA PHE A 329 3.37 -17.64 -26.22
C PHE A 329 4.78 -17.14 -25.88
N VAL A 330 5.23 -16.06 -26.54
CA VAL A 330 6.52 -15.41 -26.30
C VAL A 330 6.34 -13.92 -26.01
N ARG A 331 7.34 -13.35 -25.34
CA ARG A 331 7.49 -11.92 -25.11
C ARG A 331 8.94 -11.51 -25.43
N ALA A 332 9.14 -10.26 -25.80
CA ALA A 332 10.47 -9.70 -26.00
C ALA A 332 10.65 -8.42 -25.18
N ASP A 333 11.89 -8.19 -24.73
CA ASP A 333 12.36 -6.90 -24.23
C ASP A 333 13.54 -6.45 -25.11
N SER A 334 13.61 -5.17 -25.45
CA SER A 334 14.62 -4.64 -26.39
C SER A 334 15.57 -3.66 -25.71
N TYR A 335 16.85 -3.69 -26.09
CA TYR A 335 17.90 -2.82 -25.59
C TYR A 335 18.74 -2.26 -26.74
N ARG A 336 18.93 -0.95 -26.78
CA ARG A 336 19.63 -0.25 -27.87
C ARG A 336 21.06 0.08 -27.44
N THR A 337 22.01 -0.64 -28.00
CA THR A 337 23.44 -0.40 -27.76
C THR A 337 23.94 0.81 -28.56
N GLY A 338 25.16 1.30 -28.28
CA GLY A 338 25.75 2.42 -29.02
C GLY A 338 25.05 3.78 -28.84
N SER A 339 24.09 3.89 -27.93
CA SER A 339 23.49 5.18 -27.56
C SER A 339 24.36 5.85 -26.50
N ARG A 340 24.58 7.16 -26.64
CA ARG A 340 25.27 7.99 -25.65
C ARG A 340 24.27 8.99 -25.09
N ILE A 341 23.74 8.67 -23.92
CA ILE A 341 22.71 9.48 -23.24
C ILE A 341 23.26 9.97 -21.91
N ARG A 342 23.24 11.29 -21.73
CA ARG A 342 23.71 11.97 -20.54
C ARG A 342 22.66 12.97 -20.08
N LEU A 343 22.32 12.91 -18.80
CA LEU A 343 21.45 13.86 -18.14
C LEU A 343 22.32 14.86 -17.37
N GLY A 344 22.28 16.11 -17.78
CA GLY A 344 23.08 17.18 -17.21
C GLY A 344 22.60 17.62 -15.84
N GLU A 345 23.49 18.28 -15.10
CA GLU A 345 23.24 18.71 -13.71
C GLU A 345 22.04 19.67 -13.59
N GLU A 346 21.86 20.56 -14.57
CA GLU A 346 20.74 21.48 -14.61
C GLU A 346 19.39 20.74 -14.74
N SER A 347 19.31 19.78 -15.67
CA SER A 347 18.11 18.96 -15.87
C SER A 347 17.78 18.16 -14.60
N ILE A 348 18.78 17.55 -13.97
CA ILE A 348 18.62 16.84 -12.70
C ILE A 348 18.15 17.76 -11.57
N SER A 349 18.72 18.96 -11.47
CA SER A 349 18.31 19.98 -10.49
C SER A 349 16.86 20.40 -10.68
N ARG A 350 16.42 20.62 -11.93
CA ARG A 350 15.02 20.93 -12.27
C ARG A 350 14.07 19.77 -11.92
N ILE A 351 14.47 18.53 -12.21
CA ILE A 351 13.68 17.32 -11.86
C ILE A 351 13.55 17.18 -10.33
N ALA A 352 14.66 17.31 -9.59
CA ALA A 352 14.63 17.29 -8.13
C ALA A 352 13.80 18.45 -7.55
N GLY A 353 13.87 19.62 -8.18
CA GLY A 353 13.03 20.77 -7.86
C GLY A 353 11.54 20.48 -8.02
N ALA A 354 11.13 19.84 -9.12
CA ALA A 354 9.74 19.44 -9.35
C ALA A 354 9.26 18.41 -8.31
N ILE A 355 10.10 17.45 -7.92
CA ILE A 355 9.79 16.50 -6.83
C ILE A 355 9.54 17.26 -5.52
N ARG A 356 10.44 18.20 -5.14
CA ARG A 356 10.28 19.00 -3.91
C ARG A 356 9.03 19.86 -3.95
N LEU A 357 8.73 20.49 -5.08
CA LEU A 357 7.53 21.30 -5.25
C LEU A 357 6.27 20.45 -5.04
N LEU A 358 6.15 19.33 -5.76
CA LEU A 358 4.98 18.46 -5.68
C LEU A 358 4.85 17.77 -4.32
N HIS A 359 5.96 17.52 -3.63
CA HIS A 359 5.97 17.05 -2.24
C HIS A 359 5.42 18.11 -1.29
N ARG A 360 5.84 19.37 -1.43
CA ARG A 360 5.34 20.52 -0.63
C ARG A 360 3.85 20.77 -0.84
N THR A 361 3.34 20.55 -2.06
CA THR A 361 1.94 20.81 -2.42
C THR A 361 1.09 19.53 -2.51
N ALA A 362 1.57 18.43 -1.92
CA ALA A 362 0.86 17.17 -1.92
C ALA A 362 -0.46 17.30 -1.15
N PRO A 363 -1.57 16.71 -1.64
CA PRO A 363 -2.83 16.71 -0.90
C PRO A 363 -2.69 15.93 0.41
N GLU A 364 -3.52 16.26 1.41
CA GLU A 364 -3.62 15.44 2.60
C GLU A 364 -4.13 14.03 2.22
N PRO A 365 -3.42 12.96 2.61
CA PRO A 365 -3.80 11.62 2.23
C PRO A 365 -5.07 11.20 2.97
N ALA A 366 -6.04 10.67 2.22
CA ALA A 366 -7.22 10.04 2.79
C ALA A 366 -6.83 8.80 3.63
N PRO A 367 -7.64 8.42 4.64
CA PRO A 367 -7.45 7.18 5.38
C PRO A 367 -7.36 5.97 4.43
N THR A 368 -6.32 5.17 4.61
CA THR A 368 -6.04 4.00 3.78
C THR A 368 -6.68 2.73 4.37
N ASP A 369 -6.73 1.66 3.58
CA ASP A 369 -7.08 0.32 4.05
C ASP A 369 -6.19 -0.14 5.22
N LEU A 370 -4.91 0.27 5.20
CA LEU A 370 -3.97 -0.05 6.26
C LEU A 370 -4.25 0.75 7.55
N ASP A 371 -4.76 1.99 7.44
CA ASP A 371 -5.21 2.77 8.60
C ASP A 371 -6.42 2.10 9.26
N ARG A 372 -7.39 1.64 8.46
CA ARG A 372 -8.55 0.87 8.98
C ARG A 372 -8.13 -0.44 9.63
N PHE A 373 -7.21 -1.17 9.01
CA PHE A 373 -6.64 -2.38 9.61
C PHE A 373 -5.92 -2.07 10.92
N ARG A 374 -5.10 -1.02 10.98
CA ARG A 374 -4.39 -0.60 12.20
C ARG A 374 -5.39 -0.34 13.33
N ASP A 375 -6.43 0.45 13.07
CA ASP A 375 -7.38 0.85 14.10
C ASP A 375 -8.15 -0.37 14.62
N ALA A 376 -8.59 -1.27 13.72
CA ALA A 376 -9.19 -2.54 14.09
C ALA A 376 -8.21 -3.48 14.83
N PHE A 377 -6.92 -3.46 14.48
CA PHE A 377 -5.89 -4.25 15.13
C PHE A 377 -5.66 -3.77 16.56
N VAL A 378 -5.58 -2.46 16.78
CA VAL A 378 -5.44 -1.88 18.12
C VAL A 378 -6.64 -2.24 18.99
N GLU A 379 -7.86 -2.13 18.46
CA GLU A 379 -9.06 -2.47 19.23
C GLU A 379 -9.11 -3.97 19.60
N ARG A 380 -8.74 -4.86 18.67
CA ARG A 380 -8.87 -6.31 18.89
C ARG A 380 -7.68 -6.95 19.62
N TYR A 381 -6.48 -6.56 19.25
CA TYR A 381 -5.21 -7.20 19.66
C TYR A 381 -4.33 -6.27 20.49
N GLY A 382 -4.61 -4.96 20.54
CA GLY A 382 -3.80 -4.00 21.28
C GLY A 382 -2.35 -3.97 20.78
N ARG A 383 -1.42 -4.29 21.69
CA ARG A 383 0.03 -4.33 21.42
C ARG A 383 0.56 -5.76 21.18
N GLU A 384 -0.32 -6.74 20.98
CA GLU A 384 0.05 -8.14 20.75
C GLU A 384 0.78 -8.31 19.41
N ARG A 385 1.72 -9.28 19.36
CA ARG A 385 2.33 -9.77 18.12
C ARG A 385 1.56 -11.00 17.65
N VAL A 386 0.81 -10.86 16.57
CA VAL A 386 -0.08 -11.90 16.02
C VAL A 386 0.53 -12.46 14.73
N PRO A 387 0.47 -13.79 14.46
CA PRO A 387 0.89 -14.32 13.17
C PRO A 387 0.19 -13.63 12.00
N LEU A 388 0.94 -13.22 10.96
CA LEU A 388 0.44 -12.41 9.86
C LEU A 388 -0.80 -13.03 9.19
N LEU A 389 -0.72 -14.32 8.85
CA LEU A 389 -1.82 -15.02 8.20
C LEU A 389 -3.06 -15.14 9.09
N ALA A 390 -2.89 -15.30 10.40
CA ALA A 390 -4.02 -15.32 11.34
C ALA A 390 -4.67 -13.93 11.51
N ALA A 391 -3.86 -12.86 11.50
CA ALA A 391 -4.39 -11.49 11.53
C ALA A 391 -5.14 -11.12 10.24
N LEU A 392 -4.79 -11.73 9.10
CA LEU A 392 -5.44 -11.55 7.81
C LEU A 392 -6.42 -12.68 7.46
N ASP A 393 -6.84 -13.47 8.45
CA ASP A 393 -7.85 -14.51 8.27
C ASP A 393 -9.24 -13.89 8.07
N ALA A 394 -10.05 -14.47 7.19
CA ALA A 394 -11.39 -13.96 6.87
C ALA A 394 -12.40 -14.14 8.01
N GLU A 395 -12.28 -15.21 8.79
CA GLU A 395 -13.28 -15.60 9.80
C GLU A 395 -12.91 -15.08 11.20
N THR A 396 -11.63 -15.20 11.54
CA THR A 396 -11.09 -14.97 12.88
C THR A 396 -10.12 -13.81 12.94
N GLY A 397 -9.73 -13.26 11.78
CA GLY A 397 -8.80 -12.14 11.66
C GLY A 397 -9.50 -10.81 11.38
N LEU A 398 -8.76 -9.90 10.75
CA LEU A 398 -9.16 -8.54 10.42
C LEU A 398 -9.13 -8.29 8.90
N LEU A 399 -9.29 -9.35 8.11
CA LEU A 399 -9.25 -9.23 6.67
C LEU A 399 -10.32 -8.28 6.15
N GLU A 400 -11.54 -8.32 6.70
CA GLU A 400 -12.63 -7.44 6.28
C GLU A 400 -12.32 -5.96 6.55
N ALA A 401 -11.70 -5.65 7.69
CA ALA A 401 -11.27 -4.28 8.00
C ALA A 401 -10.23 -3.75 7.01
N PHE A 402 -9.39 -4.63 6.46
CA PHE A 402 -8.37 -4.30 5.46
C PHE A 402 -8.90 -4.32 4.02
N ALA A 403 -9.77 -5.28 3.67
CA ALA A 403 -10.18 -5.56 2.29
C ALA A 403 -11.62 -5.22 1.95
N GLY A 404 -12.38 -4.74 2.94
CA GLY A 404 -13.81 -4.62 2.83
C GLY A 404 -14.50 -5.98 2.83
N PRO A 405 -15.84 -5.98 2.82
CA PRO A 405 -16.63 -7.20 2.74
C PRO A 405 -16.27 -7.94 1.45
N ARG A 406 -15.88 -9.20 1.58
CA ARG A 406 -15.72 -10.08 0.42
C ARG A 406 -17.10 -10.52 -0.07
N PRO A 407 -17.40 -10.46 -1.37
CA PRO A 407 -18.58 -11.09 -1.96
C PRO A 407 -18.55 -12.63 -1.93
N ALA A 408 -17.77 -13.26 -1.03
CA ALA A 408 -17.45 -14.68 -1.08
C ALA A 408 -18.67 -15.61 -0.85
N ALA A 409 -19.80 -15.08 -0.37
CA ALA A 409 -21.04 -15.84 -0.20
C ALA A 409 -22.11 -15.52 -1.26
N ALA A 410 -21.79 -14.71 -2.27
CA ALA A 410 -22.81 -14.14 -3.15
C ALA A 410 -23.03 -14.97 -4.45
N GLY A 411 -22.20 -15.97 -4.76
CA GLY A 411 -22.30 -16.70 -6.04
C GLY A 411 -22.34 -15.71 -7.22
N TRP A 412 -23.32 -15.88 -8.13
CA TRP A 412 -23.56 -14.95 -9.24
C TRP A 412 -23.87 -13.50 -8.78
N ILE A 413 -24.35 -13.27 -7.55
CA ILE A 413 -24.57 -11.92 -6.99
C ILE A 413 -23.23 -11.20 -6.78
N GLY A 414 -22.14 -11.93 -6.52
CA GLY A 414 -20.79 -11.38 -6.45
C GLY A 414 -20.19 -11.08 -7.83
N GLU A 415 -20.74 -11.69 -8.88
CA GLU A 415 -20.41 -11.42 -10.29
C GLU A 415 -21.21 -10.26 -10.86
N LEU A 416 -22.35 -9.92 -10.25
CA LEU A 416 -23.06 -8.69 -10.56
C LEU A 416 -22.15 -7.50 -10.20
N PRO A 417 -22.14 -6.43 -11.01
CA PRO A 417 -21.48 -5.17 -10.68
C PRO A 417 -22.26 -4.40 -9.60
N ILE A 418 -22.70 -5.07 -8.54
CA ILE A 418 -23.22 -4.45 -7.32
C ILE A 418 -21.99 -3.95 -6.58
N ALA A 419 -21.50 -2.78 -6.96
CA ALA A 419 -20.51 -2.08 -6.16
C ALA A 419 -21.13 -1.86 -4.77
N PRO A 420 -20.61 -2.47 -3.68
CA PRO A 420 -21.08 -2.13 -2.34
C PRO A 420 -20.74 -0.65 -2.12
N GLY A 421 -21.75 0.21 -2.20
CA GLY A 421 -21.66 1.61 -1.80
C GLY A 421 -20.56 2.47 -2.44
N SER A 422 -20.21 2.32 -3.73
CA SER A 422 -19.30 3.27 -4.42
C SER A 422 -19.86 4.70 -4.55
N ARG A 423 -21.07 4.95 -4.02
CA ARG A 423 -21.64 6.26 -3.73
C ARG A 423 -21.23 6.85 -2.38
N ALA A 424 -20.25 6.28 -1.69
CA ALA A 424 -19.32 7.13 -0.96
C ALA A 424 -18.60 7.99 -2.01
N ALA A 425 -19.27 9.05 -2.48
CA ALA A 425 -18.62 10.15 -3.17
C ALA A 425 -17.36 10.41 -2.37
N ARG A 426 -16.19 10.18 -2.97
CA ARG A 426 -14.91 10.47 -2.32
C ARG A 426 -15.05 11.93 -1.87
N ARG A 427 -15.34 12.15 -0.59
CA ARG A 427 -15.43 13.47 0.00
C ARG A 427 -13.99 13.94 -0.01
N ALA A 428 -13.61 14.60 -1.10
CA ALA A 428 -12.34 15.28 -1.14
C ALA A 428 -12.43 16.39 -0.09
N PRO A 429 -11.49 16.45 0.87
CA PRO A 429 -11.42 17.61 1.73
C PRO A 429 -11.29 18.85 0.84
N TRP A 430 -12.15 19.84 1.07
CA TRP A 430 -12.07 21.13 0.38
C TRP A 430 -11.28 22.07 1.28
N GLY A 431 -10.02 22.34 0.91
CA GLY A 431 -9.13 23.19 1.68
C GLY A 431 -8.45 24.28 0.84
N PRO A 432 -7.47 24.98 1.43
CA PRO A 432 -6.75 26.08 0.77
C PRO A 432 -6.09 25.66 -0.56
N ARG A 433 -5.65 24.41 -0.66
CA ARG A 433 -5.07 23.83 -1.88
C ARG A 433 -6.11 23.73 -2.99
N GLU A 434 -7.27 23.16 -2.72
CA GLU A 434 -8.36 22.99 -3.69
C GLU A 434 -8.89 24.35 -4.16
N GLU A 435 -8.99 25.34 -3.26
CA GLU A 435 -9.31 26.73 -3.61
C GLU A 435 -8.26 27.34 -4.54
N ALA A 436 -6.97 27.13 -4.27
CA ALA A 436 -5.90 27.62 -5.12
C ALA A 436 -5.87 26.95 -6.51
N LEU A 437 -6.19 25.66 -6.60
CA LEU A 437 -6.34 24.95 -7.88
C LEU A 437 -7.54 25.46 -8.68
N LEU A 438 -8.67 25.74 -8.01
CA LEU A 438 -9.84 26.33 -8.66
C LEU A 438 -9.52 27.73 -9.19
N ASP A 439 -8.84 28.57 -8.39
CA ASP A 439 -8.39 29.89 -8.84
C ASP A 439 -7.42 29.80 -10.02
N LEU A 440 -6.49 28.85 -9.99
CA LEU A 440 -5.55 28.61 -11.08
C LEU A 440 -6.29 28.26 -12.38
N ALA A 441 -7.28 27.37 -12.30
CA ALA A 441 -8.11 26.99 -13.44
C ALA A 441 -8.98 28.16 -13.93
N ARG A 442 -9.59 28.92 -13.00
CA ARG A 442 -10.42 30.09 -13.31
C ARG A 442 -9.64 31.15 -14.08
N ARG A 443 -8.42 31.49 -13.64
CA ARG A 443 -7.54 32.43 -14.36
C ARG A 443 -7.25 31.97 -15.79
N ALA A 444 -7.09 30.65 -15.99
CA ALA A 444 -6.91 30.06 -17.32
C ALA A 444 -8.16 30.26 -18.19
N TRP A 445 -9.33 30.00 -17.63
CA TRP A 445 -10.61 30.09 -18.33
C TRP A 445 -10.96 31.53 -18.70
N GLU A 446 -10.69 32.49 -17.82
CA GLU A 446 -10.95 33.91 -18.07
C GLU A 446 -9.99 34.51 -19.11
N SER A 447 -8.71 34.15 -19.06
CA SER A 447 -7.70 34.68 -19.99
C SER A 447 -7.64 33.92 -21.32
N GLY A 448 -8.20 32.71 -21.40
CA GLY A 448 -7.99 31.79 -22.51
C GLY A 448 -6.55 31.27 -22.63
N ALA A 449 -5.71 31.47 -21.62
CA ALA A 449 -4.30 31.07 -21.66
C ALA A 449 -4.14 29.54 -21.67
N ALA A 450 -3.49 29.01 -22.71
CA ALA A 450 -3.22 27.57 -22.84
C ALA A 450 -2.14 27.06 -21.87
N GLU A 451 -1.32 27.95 -21.32
CA GLU A 451 -0.20 27.66 -20.43
C GLU A 451 -0.23 28.63 -19.24
N ILE A 452 0.03 28.09 -18.04
CA ILE A 452 0.21 28.86 -16.82
C ILE A 452 1.52 28.48 -16.15
N GLU A 453 2.34 29.49 -15.85
CA GLU A 453 3.51 29.35 -14.99
C GLU A 453 3.12 29.49 -13.52
N LEU A 454 3.56 28.56 -12.68
CA LEU A 454 3.31 28.58 -11.24
C LEU A 454 4.18 29.64 -10.55
N ASP A 455 3.53 30.64 -9.97
CA ASP A 455 4.16 31.63 -9.11
C ASP A 455 4.26 31.16 -7.64
N GLU A 456 5.16 31.79 -6.88
CA GLU A 456 5.40 31.42 -5.48
C GLU A 456 4.18 31.71 -4.60
N ARG A 457 3.32 32.66 -4.98
CA ARG A 457 2.08 33.00 -4.26
C ARG A 457 1.06 31.86 -4.34
N THR A 458 0.88 31.27 -5.53
CA THR A 458 -0.02 30.13 -5.74
C THR A 458 0.56 28.90 -5.05
N ILE A 459 1.87 28.68 -5.13
CA ILE A 459 2.56 27.58 -4.43
C ILE A 459 2.36 27.67 -2.92
N ALA A 460 2.54 28.85 -2.32
CA ALA A 460 2.37 29.06 -0.88
C ALA A 460 0.94 28.77 -0.40
N ARG A 461 -0.09 29.02 -1.23
CA ARG A 461 -1.49 28.68 -0.90
C ARG A 461 -1.77 27.18 -0.95
N MET A 462 -1.02 26.44 -1.75
CA MET A 462 -1.14 24.98 -1.90
C MET A 462 -0.24 24.21 -0.93
N GLU A 463 0.59 24.90 -0.13
CA GLU A 463 1.56 24.26 0.75
C GLU A 463 0.88 23.47 1.86
N ALA A 464 1.21 22.18 1.96
CA ALA A 464 0.71 21.31 3.00
C ALA A 464 1.31 21.72 4.36
N ALA A 465 0.48 21.77 5.40
CA ALA A 465 0.93 22.12 6.75
C ALA A 465 1.98 21.14 7.30
N ALA A 466 1.84 19.85 6.96
CA ALA A 466 2.78 18.79 7.33
C ALA A 466 2.71 17.62 6.32
N PRO A 467 3.39 17.71 5.16
CA PRO A 467 3.38 16.64 4.17
C PRO A 467 4.04 15.37 4.73
N ARG A 468 3.50 14.19 4.40
CA ARG A 468 4.16 12.91 4.71
C ARG A 468 5.56 12.88 4.06
N PRO A 469 6.57 12.26 4.70
CA PRO A 469 7.91 12.18 4.13
C PRO A 469 7.92 11.44 2.79
N LEU A 470 8.83 11.86 1.90
CA LEU A 470 9.16 11.10 0.70
C LEU A 470 9.82 9.75 1.09
N PRO A 471 9.66 8.71 0.26
CA PRO A 471 10.38 7.47 0.48
C PRO A 471 11.91 7.68 0.43
N PRO A 472 12.70 6.89 1.17
CA PRO A 472 14.16 6.98 1.12
C PRO A 472 14.74 6.77 -0.28
N SER A 473 14.03 6.06 -1.15
CA SER A 473 14.37 5.87 -2.56
C SER A 473 13.13 5.94 -3.44
N LEU A 474 13.23 6.64 -4.56
CA LEU A 474 12.16 6.82 -5.54
C LEU A 474 12.76 7.06 -6.93
N ALA A 475 11.96 6.89 -7.98
CA ALA A 475 12.39 7.22 -9.33
C ALA A 475 11.41 8.17 -10.03
N ALA A 476 11.94 9.19 -10.70
CA ALA A 476 11.19 10.12 -11.54
C ALA A 476 11.10 9.60 -12.97
N LEU A 477 9.89 9.65 -13.55
CA LEU A 477 9.67 9.44 -14.97
C LEU A 477 9.52 10.79 -15.67
N VAL A 478 10.41 11.06 -16.62
CA VAL A 478 10.48 12.35 -17.33
C VAL A 478 10.59 12.14 -18.83
N ALA A 479 10.04 13.06 -19.62
CA ALA A 479 10.28 13.14 -21.06
C ALA A 479 11.02 14.44 -21.39
N PHE A 480 11.91 14.40 -22.39
CA PHE A 480 12.72 15.54 -22.79
C PHE A 480 12.28 16.10 -24.14
N ALA A 481 12.40 17.41 -24.30
CA ALA A 481 12.20 18.13 -25.55
C ALA A 481 13.45 18.91 -25.90
N ARG A 482 13.77 19.01 -27.19
CA ARG A 482 14.85 19.88 -27.68
C ARG A 482 14.58 21.33 -27.23
N PRO A 483 15.57 22.03 -26.63
CA PRO A 483 15.41 23.43 -26.23
C PRO A 483 14.99 24.30 -27.42
N SER A 484 14.06 25.23 -27.19
CA SER A 484 13.60 26.19 -28.20
C SER A 484 13.21 27.50 -27.52
N GLY A 485 14.12 28.47 -27.51
CA GLY A 485 13.93 29.75 -26.80
C GLY A 485 13.57 29.54 -25.33
N ARG A 486 12.47 30.16 -24.88
CA ARG A 486 11.93 30.03 -23.51
C ARG A 486 10.97 28.84 -23.33
N ALA A 487 10.71 28.04 -24.38
CA ALA A 487 9.75 26.96 -24.29
C ALA A 487 10.23 25.86 -23.32
N PRO A 488 9.32 25.24 -22.55
CA PRO A 488 9.71 24.19 -21.61
C PRO A 488 10.36 23.00 -22.33
N SER A 489 11.32 22.37 -21.66
CA SER A 489 12.16 21.29 -22.22
C SER A 489 12.04 19.96 -21.48
N ILE A 490 11.33 19.91 -20.35
CA ILE A 490 11.15 18.69 -19.54
C ILE A 490 9.66 18.54 -19.22
N LEU A 491 9.11 17.35 -19.46
CA LEU A 491 7.80 16.93 -18.96
C LEU A 491 8.01 15.99 -17.77
N PHE A 492 7.57 16.41 -16.60
CA PHE A 492 7.60 15.59 -15.39
C PHE A 492 6.28 14.80 -15.30
N ARG A 493 6.34 13.47 -15.47
CA ARG A 493 5.14 12.62 -15.39
C ARG A 493 4.81 12.20 -13.96
N GLY A 494 5.82 12.17 -13.10
CA GLY A 494 5.69 11.78 -11.70
C GLY A 494 6.97 11.15 -11.17
N ALA A 495 7.05 10.99 -9.85
CA ALA A 495 8.05 10.15 -9.20
C ALA A 495 7.39 9.19 -8.21
N SER A 496 7.90 7.96 -8.12
CA SER A 496 7.31 6.91 -7.27
C SER A 496 8.39 6.07 -6.57
N GLY A 497 8.13 5.72 -5.32
CA GLY A 497 8.88 4.75 -4.52
C GLY A 497 7.98 3.58 -4.07
N PRO A 498 8.30 2.87 -2.97
CA PRO A 498 9.38 3.14 -2.00
C PRO A 498 10.77 2.64 -2.38
N THR A 499 10.91 2.02 -3.56
CA THR A 499 12.20 1.71 -4.20
C THR A 499 12.31 2.43 -5.53
N GLY A 500 13.48 2.98 -5.82
CA GLY A 500 13.81 3.58 -7.11
C GLY A 500 13.88 2.55 -8.23
N ALA A 501 14.05 1.25 -7.93
CA ALA A 501 14.22 0.20 -8.93
C ALA A 501 12.92 -0.19 -9.66
N ARG A 502 11.76 0.25 -9.18
CA ARG A 502 10.41 -0.23 -9.57
C ARG A 502 10.16 -0.23 -11.10
N LEU A 503 10.64 0.80 -11.79
CA LEU A 503 10.46 0.99 -13.24
C LEU A 503 11.67 0.55 -14.08
N LEU A 504 12.72 0.01 -13.45
CA LEU A 504 13.99 -0.35 -14.08
C LEU A 504 14.30 -1.85 -14.02
N ALA A 505 13.94 -2.52 -12.91
CA ALA A 505 14.48 -3.85 -12.57
C ALA A 505 14.22 -4.92 -13.65
N ARG A 506 13.07 -4.90 -14.33
CA ARG A 506 12.75 -5.83 -15.43
C ARG A 506 13.79 -5.82 -16.55
N PHE A 507 14.44 -4.68 -16.78
CA PHE A 507 15.39 -4.48 -17.88
C PHE A 507 16.84 -4.78 -17.48
N ALA A 508 17.12 -5.05 -16.20
CA ALA A 508 18.47 -5.29 -15.69
C ALA A 508 19.21 -6.36 -16.51
N ALA A 509 18.53 -7.46 -16.82
CA ALA A 509 19.13 -8.60 -17.48
C ALA A 509 19.40 -8.38 -18.99
N LEU A 510 19.15 -7.18 -19.51
CA LEU A 510 19.48 -6.80 -20.90
C LEU A 510 20.89 -6.20 -21.02
N ASP A 511 21.47 -5.69 -19.93
CA ASP A 511 22.75 -4.98 -19.92
C ASP A 511 23.45 -5.14 -18.56
N GLY A 512 24.71 -5.60 -18.58
CA GLY A 512 25.45 -5.90 -17.35
C GLY A 512 25.81 -4.66 -16.52
N GLU A 513 25.94 -3.49 -17.14
CA GLU A 513 26.21 -2.25 -16.42
C GLU A 513 24.95 -1.75 -15.70
N LEU A 514 23.79 -1.85 -16.35
CA LEU A 514 22.49 -1.59 -15.71
C LEU A 514 22.23 -2.53 -14.53
N GLU A 515 22.53 -3.83 -14.68
CA GLU A 515 22.43 -4.81 -13.59
C GLU A 515 23.30 -4.42 -12.40
N ARG A 516 24.56 -4.01 -12.64
CA ARG A 516 25.49 -3.51 -11.61
C ARG A 516 24.94 -2.28 -10.89
N HIS A 517 24.47 -1.28 -11.65
CA HIS A 517 23.91 -0.06 -11.08
C HIS A 517 22.66 -0.30 -10.23
N LEU A 518 21.80 -1.26 -10.63
CA LEU A 518 20.65 -1.65 -9.83
C LEU A 518 21.04 -2.40 -8.55
N GLY A 519 22.11 -3.20 -8.58
CA GLY A 519 22.68 -3.80 -7.37
C GLY A 519 23.25 -2.76 -6.40
N GLU A 520 23.94 -1.73 -6.92
CA GLU A 520 24.41 -0.58 -6.14
C GLU A 520 23.27 0.23 -5.53
N LEU A 521 22.22 0.50 -6.32
CA LEU A 521 20.99 1.14 -5.87
C LEU A 521 20.37 0.36 -4.70
N ALA A 522 20.23 -0.96 -4.82
CA ALA A 522 19.65 -1.81 -3.79
C ALA A 522 20.49 -1.85 -2.51
N ARG A 523 21.82 -1.92 -2.60
CA ARG A 523 22.72 -1.85 -1.43
C ARG A 523 22.59 -0.53 -0.69
N ARG A 524 22.55 0.58 -1.43
CA ARG A 524 22.36 1.91 -0.84
C ARG A 524 20.97 2.08 -0.24
N GLU A 525 19.94 1.43 -0.82
CA GLU A 525 18.62 1.35 -0.20
C GLU A 525 18.68 0.62 1.16
N GLU A 526 19.41 -0.49 1.27
CA GLU A 526 19.58 -1.22 2.56
C GLU A 526 20.27 -0.35 3.63
N GLU A 527 21.26 0.46 3.26
CA GLU A 527 21.95 1.40 4.16
C GLU A 527 21.01 2.47 4.74
N LEU A 528 19.95 2.85 4.01
CA LEU A 528 18.96 3.84 4.45
C LEU A 528 17.93 3.27 5.45
N TRP A 529 17.98 1.96 5.72
CA TRP A 529 17.10 1.24 6.64
C TRP A 529 17.90 0.43 7.70
N PRO A 530 18.70 1.10 8.54
CA PRO A 530 19.52 0.42 9.55
C PRO A 530 18.66 -0.37 10.55
N GLY A 531 19.07 -1.59 10.87
CA GLY A 531 18.39 -2.44 11.84
C GLY A 531 17.14 -3.18 11.32
N VAL A 532 16.72 -2.93 10.09
CA VAL A 532 15.54 -3.55 9.44
C VAL A 532 15.95 -4.58 8.38
N LEU A 533 15.12 -5.61 8.15
CA LEU A 533 15.28 -6.55 7.05
C LEU A 533 14.44 -6.07 5.86
N LEU A 534 15.08 -5.58 4.79
CA LEU A 534 14.38 -5.31 3.53
C LEU A 534 14.18 -6.63 2.78
N ALA A 535 12.92 -6.95 2.46
CA ALA A 535 12.58 -8.21 1.80
C ALA A 535 11.79 -8.00 0.52
N GLU A 536 12.22 -8.65 -0.56
CA GLU A 536 11.55 -8.59 -1.86
C GLU A 536 10.29 -9.46 -1.88
N VAL A 537 9.14 -8.89 -2.20
CA VAL A 537 7.89 -9.65 -2.33
C VAL A 537 7.86 -10.34 -3.69
N VAL A 538 7.72 -11.67 -3.68
CA VAL A 538 7.66 -12.51 -4.89
C VAL A 538 6.28 -13.12 -4.97
N HIS A 539 5.51 -12.72 -5.97
CA HIS A 539 4.13 -13.17 -6.15
C HIS A 539 3.94 -13.68 -7.57
N ASP A 540 3.20 -14.78 -7.72
CA ASP A 540 2.64 -15.17 -8.99
C ASP A 540 1.28 -14.48 -9.14
N PRO A 541 1.06 -13.56 -10.07
CA PRO A 541 -0.25 -12.93 -10.24
C PRO A 541 -1.26 -13.80 -11.00
N GLY A 542 -0.81 -14.88 -11.65
CA GLY A 542 -1.61 -15.61 -12.62
C GLY A 542 -1.61 -14.90 -13.97
N GLY A 543 -1.73 -15.67 -15.05
CA GLY A 543 -1.76 -15.12 -16.40
C GLY A 543 -0.55 -14.28 -16.80
N SER A 544 -0.83 -13.25 -17.60
CA SER A 544 0.20 -12.50 -18.36
C SER A 544 0.85 -11.39 -17.54
N ALA A 545 0.26 -11.02 -16.38
CA ALA A 545 0.83 -10.07 -15.45
C ALA A 545 2.23 -10.48 -14.96
N GLY A 546 2.51 -11.81 -14.87
CA GLY A 546 3.82 -12.35 -14.49
C GLY A 546 4.99 -11.82 -15.33
N ASN A 547 4.74 -11.48 -16.60
CA ASN A 547 5.73 -10.89 -17.51
C ASN A 547 6.30 -9.55 -17.01
N VAL A 548 5.55 -8.81 -16.19
CA VAL A 548 5.99 -7.53 -15.61
C VAL A 548 6.79 -7.73 -14.32
N LEU A 549 6.64 -8.88 -13.66
CA LEU A 549 7.29 -9.17 -12.39
C LEU A 549 8.71 -9.75 -12.55
N GLU A 550 9.05 -10.32 -13.71
CA GLU A 550 10.37 -10.92 -13.92
C GLU A 550 11.51 -9.90 -13.79
N ARG A 551 12.45 -10.14 -12.86
CA ARG A 551 13.55 -9.23 -12.51
C ARG A 551 14.69 -9.97 -11.78
N PRO A 552 15.91 -9.40 -11.66
CA PRO A 552 16.97 -10.00 -10.86
C PRO A 552 16.62 -10.01 -9.36
N ALA A 553 17.29 -10.88 -8.61
CA ALA A 553 17.24 -10.87 -7.15
C ALA A 553 18.12 -9.72 -6.62
N LEU A 554 17.51 -8.59 -6.27
CA LEU A 554 18.22 -7.38 -5.84
C LEU A 554 18.53 -7.36 -4.33
N ARG A 555 17.88 -8.23 -3.53
CA ARG A 555 17.92 -8.20 -2.07
C ARG A 555 18.29 -9.56 -1.48
N ARG A 556 18.80 -9.52 -0.25
CA ARG A 556 19.17 -10.72 0.51
C ARG A 556 17.99 -11.57 0.98
N TYR A 557 16.83 -10.94 1.18
CA TYR A 557 15.62 -11.60 1.69
C TYR A 557 14.50 -11.52 0.66
N GLU A 558 13.70 -12.58 0.54
CA GLU A 558 12.46 -12.59 -0.24
C GLU A 558 11.29 -13.19 0.55
N ILE A 559 10.07 -12.75 0.25
CA ILE A 559 8.81 -13.26 0.82
C ILE A 559 7.97 -13.84 -0.33
N PRO A 560 7.98 -15.16 -0.55
CA PRO A 560 7.16 -15.82 -1.56
C PRO A 560 5.67 -15.80 -1.18
N CYS A 561 4.81 -15.47 -2.15
CA CYS A 561 3.36 -15.41 -2.04
C CYS A 561 2.73 -16.18 -3.21
N LEU A 562 2.48 -17.48 -3.02
CA LEU A 562 2.04 -18.41 -4.08
C LEU A 562 3.03 -18.47 -5.27
N ALA A 563 4.32 -18.31 -5.02
CA ALA A 563 5.36 -18.31 -6.04
C ALA A 563 6.48 -19.27 -5.65
N GLY A 564 7.17 -19.84 -6.64
CA GLY A 564 8.36 -20.64 -6.38
C GLY A 564 9.50 -19.82 -5.78
N ARG A 565 10.47 -20.49 -5.16
CA ARG A 565 11.68 -19.86 -4.62
C ARG A 565 12.45 -19.12 -5.72
N GLY A 566 12.88 -17.90 -5.44
CA GLY A 566 13.66 -17.07 -6.33
C GLY A 566 15.16 -17.20 -6.16
N GLY A 567 15.89 -16.26 -6.76
CA GLY A 567 17.34 -16.16 -6.68
C GLY A 567 17.88 -15.59 -5.36
N SER A 568 17.02 -15.23 -4.40
CA SER A 568 17.46 -14.69 -3.10
C SER A 568 18.17 -15.75 -2.24
N PRO A 569 19.24 -15.40 -1.52
CA PRO A 569 19.92 -16.33 -0.62
C PRO A 569 19.08 -16.70 0.60
N GLN A 570 18.16 -15.83 1.04
CA GLN A 570 17.30 -16.09 2.21
C GLN A 570 15.82 -15.89 1.86
N VAL A 571 15.00 -16.83 2.34
CA VAL A 571 13.54 -16.80 2.23
C VAL A 571 12.97 -16.53 3.62
N LEU A 572 12.02 -15.60 3.70
CA LEU A 572 11.18 -15.37 4.87
C LEU A 572 9.79 -15.97 4.61
N PRO A 573 9.49 -17.16 5.16
CA PRO A 573 8.18 -17.77 5.06
C PRO A 573 7.09 -16.88 5.68
N LEU A 574 5.87 -16.94 5.16
CA LEU A 574 4.74 -16.16 5.69
C LEU A 574 4.39 -16.54 7.15
N ASP A 575 4.66 -17.79 7.57
CA ASP A 575 4.43 -18.26 8.94
C ASP A 575 5.53 -17.84 9.95
N ASP A 576 6.62 -17.25 9.47
CA ASP A 576 7.63 -16.60 10.30
C ASP A 576 7.27 -15.15 10.64
N LEU A 577 6.34 -14.54 9.90
CA LEU A 577 5.98 -13.14 10.03
C LEU A 577 4.91 -12.92 11.09
N LEU A 578 5.22 -12.04 12.04
CA LEU A 578 4.31 -11.54 13.06
C LEU A 578 3.95 -10.09 12.75
N VAL A 579 2.68 -9.71 12.92
CA VAL A 579 2.20 -8.34 12.82
C VAL A 579 1.85 -7.79 14.20
N SER A 580 2.16 -6.53 14.43
CA SER A 580 1.78 -5.77 15.63
C SER A 580 1.56 -4.31 15.29
N VAL A 581 0.87 -3.57 16.17
CA VAL A 581 0.83 -2.10 16.09
C VAL A 581 1.71 -1.49 17.16
N GLU A 582 2.76 -0.77 16.73
CA GLU A 582 3.71 -0.10 17.59
C GLU A 582 3.74 1.40 17.26
N GLU A 583 3.47 2.24 18.26
CA GLU A 583 3.39 3.71 18.12
C GLU A 583 2.46 4.20 16.98
N GLY A 584 1.33 3.51 16.77
CA GLY A 584 0.36 3.86 15.74
C GLY A 584 0.75 3.44 14.33
N ARG A 585 1.73 2.54 14.19
CA ARG A 585 2.15 1.95 12.91
C ARG A 585 2.02 0.44 12.95
N VAL A 586 1.61 -0.14 11.83
CA VAL A 586 1.67 -1.59 11.62
C VAL A 586 3.13 -1.97 11.40
N VAL A 587 3.63 -2.97 12.12
CA VAL A 587 5.02 -3.44 12.05
C VAL A 587 5.03 -4.94 11.81
N LEU A 588 5.83 -5.39 10.85
CA LEU A 588 6.12 -6.81 10.64
C LEU A 588 7.43 -7.18 11.30
N HIS A 589 7.43 -8.30 12.00
CA HIS A 589 8.62 -8.87 12.64
C HIS A 589 8.84 -10.30 12.14
N SER A 590 10.09 -10.63 11.83
CA SER A 590 10.50 -12.03 11.67
C SER A 590 10.69 -12.66 13.04
N ARG A 591 9.99 -13.75 13.32
CA ARG A 591 10.15 -14.52 14.56
C ARG A 591 11.55 -15.13 14.65
N ARG A 592 12.08 -15.68 13.55
CA ARG A 592 13.43 -16.26 13.48
C ARG A 592 14.54 -15.24 13.71
N HIS A 593 14.41 -14.04 13.14
CA HIS A 593 15.48 -13.04 13.18
C HIS A 593 15.32 -12.00 14.29
N GLY A 594 14.15 -11.90 14.92
CA GLY A 594 13.87 -10.91 15.95
C GLY A 594 13.93 -9.45 15.48
N ARG A 595 13.83 -9.22 14.15
CA ARG A 595 13.98 -7.91 13.51
C ARG A 595 12.73 -7.53 12.73
N GLU A 596 12.52 -6.22 12.60
CA GLU A 596 11.49 -5.65 11.73
C GLU A 596 11.76 -6.04 10.27
N VAL A 597 10.70 -6.34 9.52
CA VAL A 597 10.73 -6.68 8.10
C VAL A 597 9.96 -5.63 7.33
N VAL A 598 10.60 -4.99 6.34
CA VAL A 598 9.94 -4.07 5.42
C VAL A 598 9.85 -4.74 4.04
N PRO A 599 8.63 -5.11 3.59
CA PRO A 599 8.42 -5.68 2.27
C PRO A 599 8.59 -4.61 1.18
N LEU A 600 9.22 -4.97 0.07
CA LEU A 600 9.42 -4.12 -1.09
C LEU A 600 9.07 -4.85 -2.39
N LEU A 601 8.63 -4.10 -3.39
CA LEU A 601 8.28 -4.61 -4.71
C LEU A 601 9.01 -3.81 -5.80
N SER A 602 10.11 -4.38 -6.30
CA SER A 602 10.95 -3.78 -7.35
C SER A 602 10.39 -4.02 -8.75
N SER A 603 9.07 -3.95 -8.93
CA SER A 603 8.42 -4.15 -10.24
C SER A 603 7.31 -3.14 -10.48
N ALA A 604 7.01 -2.86 -11.75
CA ALA A 604 5.96 -1.94 -12.15
C ALA A 604 4.54 -2.53 -11.99
N HIS A 605 4.39 -3.64 -11.24
CA HIS A 605 3.10 -4.31 -11.09
C HIS A 605 2.09 -3.41 -10.36
N HIS A 606 0.90 -3.31 -10.94
CA HIS A 606 -0.25 -2.67 -10.32
C HIS A 606 -1.04 -3.73 -9.55
N VAL A 607 -1.06 -3.62 -8.22
CA VAL A 607 -1.74 -4.60 -7.36
C VAL A 607 -3.24 -4.38 -7.45
N ALA A 608 -3.95 -5.33 -8.05
CA ALA A 608 -5.40 -5.25 -8.20
C ALA A 608 -6.12 -5.38 -6.83
N PRO A 609 -7.31 -4.76 -6.65
CA PRO A 609 -8.07 -4.87 -5.40
C PRO A 609 -8.41 -6.31 -5.00
N ASN A 610 -8.63 -7.18 -5.99
CA ASN A 610 -8.94 -8.62 -5.84
C ASN A 610 -7.69 -9.52 -5.78
N ALA A 611 -6.48 -8.96 -5.77
CA ALA A 611 -5.26 -9.74 -5.58
C ALA A 611 -5.25 -10.45 -4.22
N LEU A 612 -4.37 -11.45 -4.07
CA LEU A 612 -4.18 -12.19 -2.82
C LEU A 612 -4.02 -11.21 -1.64
N PRO A 613 -4.85 -11.30 -0.57
CA PRO A 613 -4.84 -10.26 0.47
C PRO A 613 -3.51 -10.05 1.16
N VAL A 614 -2.78 -11.13 1.47
CA VAL A 614 -1.45 -11.01 2.07
C VAL A 614 -0.46 -10.30 1.15
N TYR A 615 -0.53 -10.53 -0.17
CA TYR A 615 0.29 -9.79 -1.14
C TYR A 615 -0.08 -8.30 -1.17
N ARG A 616 -1.38 -7.98 -1.16
CA ARG A 616 -1.86 -6.59 -1.08
C ARG A 616 -1.47 -5.91 0.22
N PHE A 617 -1.51 -6.62 1.34
CA PHE A 617 -1.09 -6.14 2.64
C PHE A 617 0.40 -5.80 2.68
N LEU A 618 1.26 -6.73 2.24
CA LEU A 618 2.71 -6.53 2.19
C LEU A 618 3.07 -5.33 1.30
N THR A 619 2.44 -5.21 0.14
CA THR A 619 2.70 -4.07 -0.77
C THR A 619 2.17 -2.73 -0.24
N SER A 620 1.06 -2.74 0.51
CA SER A 620 0.53 -1.54 1.18
C SER A 620 1.40 -1.08 2.34
N LEU A 621 1.95 -2.02 3.11
CA LEU A 621 2.83 -1.73 4.25
C LEU A 621 4.10 -0.99 3.84
N ALA A 622 4.64 -1.30 2.65
CA ALA A 622 5.81 -0.64 2.08
C ALA A 622 5.64 0.89 1.93
N ALA A 623 4.41 1.36 1.78
CA ALA A 623 4.06 2.78 1.62
C ALA A 623 3.60 3.45 2.93
N GLN A 624 3.55 2.73 4.05
CA GLN A 624 3.06 3.26 5.32
C GLN A 624 3.88 4.48 5.80
N ASP A 625 3.15 5.52 6.23
CA ASP A 625 3.65 6.84 6.62
C ASP A 625 4.41 7.61 5.54
N LEU A 626 4.49 7.08 4.31
CA LEU A 626 5.19 7.73 3.21
C LEU A 626 4.18 8.41 2.28
N LEU A 627 4.70 9.34 1.48
CA LEU A 627 4.04 9.77 0.26
C LEU A 627 4.61 8.93 -0.90
N PRO A 628 3.98 7.79 -1.28
CA PRO A 628 4.60 6.80 -2.18
C PRO A 628 4.88 7.33 -3.58
N GLY A 629 4.24 8.43 -3.99
CA GLY A 629 4.58 9.11 -5.22
C GLY A 629 4.09 10.55 -5.26
N VAL A 630 4.70 11.34 -6.15
CA VAL A 630 4.37 12.72 -6.42
C VAL A 630 4.11 12.92 -7.91
N ALA A 631 2.99 13.54 -8.24
CA ALA A 631 2.62 13.97 -9.58
C ALA A 631 1.69 15.18 -9.44
N TRP A 632 1.52 15.96 -10.50
CA TRP A 632 0.51 17.03 -10.49
C TRP A 632 -0.89 16.41 -10.46
N ASP A 633 -1.72 16.87 -9.51
CA ASP A 633 -3.11 16.46 -9.39
C ASP A 633 -4.01 17.70 -9.26
N TRP A 634 -4.94 17.83 -10.21
CA TRP A 634 -5.96 18.88 -10.23
C TRP A 634 -7.07 18.66 -9.19
N GLY A 635 -7.06 17.55 -8.45
CA GLY A 635 -8.04 17.26 -7.42
C GLY A 635 -9.47 17.27 -7.98
N PRO A 636 -10.47 17.82 -7.26
CA PRO A 636 -11.85 17.92 -7.73
C PRO A 636 -12.02 18.68 -9.06
N VAL A 637 -11.15 19.67 -9.32
CA VAL A 637 -11.12 20.47 -10.57
C VAL A 637 -10.71 19.61 -11.77
N GLY A 638 -10.11 18.44 -11.53
CA GLY A 638 -9.82 17.41 -12.51
C GLY A 638 -11.05 16.82 -13.22
N SER A 639 -12.27 17.23 -12.89
CA SER A 639 -13.48 16.87 -13.64
C SER A 639 -13.82 17.85 -14.78
N ALA A 640 -13.13 19.00 -14.86
CA ALA A 640 -13.41 20.05 -15.83
C ALA A 640 -13.24 19.62 -17.30
N ARG A 641 -13.99 20.28 -18.19
CA ARG A 641 -13.98 20.04 -19.64
C ARG A 641 -12.67 20.43 -20.32
N TRP A 642 -11.94 21.39 -19.75
CA TRP A 642 -10.63 21.83 -20.21
C TRP A 642 -9.77 22.31 -19.04
N LEU A 643 -8.47 21.99 -19.08
CA LEU A 643 -7.45 22.47 -18.14
C LEU A 643 -6.18 22.88 -18.89
N PRO A 644 -5.50 23.96 -18.46
CA PRO A 644 -4.30 24.47 -19.11
C PRO A 644 -3.08 23.60 -18.84
N ARG A 645 -2.01 23.82 -19.60
CA ARG A 645 -0.67 23.34 -19.26
C ARG A 645 -0.19 24.06 -18.00
N VAL A 646 0.44 23.32 -17.09
CA VAL A 646 1.06 23.88 -15.87
C VAL A 646 2.57 23.73 -15.96
N VAL A 647 3.29 24.85 -15.86
CA VAL A 647 4.74 24.92 -15.98
C VAL A 647 5.36 25.50 -14.71
N TRP A 648 6.53 25.00 -14.33
CA TRP A 648 7.35 25.55 -13.26
C TRP A 648 8.82 25.54 -13.70
N ARG A 649 9.43 26.73 -13.84
CA ARG A 649 10.86 26.89 -14.20
C ARG A 649 11.28 26.04 -15.42
N GLY A 650 10.46 26.06 -16.48
CA GLY A 650 10.70 25.30 -17.71
C GLY A 650 10.39 23.80 -17.64
N VAL A 651 9.83 23.30 -16.53
CA VAL A 651 9.33 21.94 -16.36
C VAL A 651 7.80 21.93 -16.50
N VAL A 652 7.27 21.16 -17.44
CA VAL A 652 5.83 20.89 -17.54
C VAL A 652 5.44 19.89 -16.45
N LEU A 653 4.63 20.33 -15.50
CA LEU A 653 4.09 19.49 -14.41
C LEU A 653 2.78 18.82 -14.84
N ALA A 654 1.99 19.50 -15.67
CA ALA A 654 0.78 18.96 -16.26
C ALA A 654 0.61 19.46 -17.69
N ARG A 655 0.21 18.54 -18.56
CA ARG A 655 -0.14 18.84 -19.94
C ARG A 655 -1.53 19.46 -20.04
N ALA A 656 -1.72 20.37 -21.00
CA ALA A 656 -3.06 20.83 -21.36
C ALA A 656 -3.97 19.64 -21.70
N ARG A 657 -5.22 19.69 -21.23
CA ARG A 657 -6.12 18.53 -21.19
C ARG A 657 -7.55 18.92 -21.54
N TRP A 658 -8.23 18.10 -22.32
CA TRP A 658 -9.64 18.27 -22.70
C TRP A 658 -10.42 16.98 -22.44
N THR A 659 -11.66 17.12 -21.99
CA THR A 659 -12.59 15.99 -21.82
C THR A 659 -13.65 16.03 -22.91
N VAL A 660 -13.75 14.94 -23.67
CA VAL A 660 -14.83 14.67 -24.63
C VAL A 660 -15.87 13.81 -23.91
N ALA A 661 -17.11 14.25 -23.83
CA ALA A 661 -18.22 13.45 -23.31
C ALA A 661 -19.32 13.25 -24.35
N ARG A 662 -20.42 12.63 -23.93
CA ARG A 662 -21.56 12.24 -24.77
C ARG A 662 -22.05 13.35 -25.70
N ASP A 663 -22.40 14.50 -25.13
CA ASP A 663 -22.94 15.64 -25.89
C ASP A 663 -21.94 16.21 -26.92
N ASP A 664 -20.65 15.93 -26.77
CA ASP A 664 -19.64 16.31 -27.77
C ASP A 664 -19.66 15.34 -28.97
N TRP A 665 -19.56 14.04 -28.71
CA TRP A 665 -19.33 13.07 -29.78
C TRP A 665 -20.59 12.64 -30.53
N GLU A 666 -21.79 12.81 -29.95
CA GLU A 666 -23.05 12.53 -30.65
C GLU A 666 -23.18 13.37 -31.93
N ALA A 667 -22.66 14.60 -31.94
CA ALA A 667 -22.71 15.51 -33.08
C ALA A 667 -21.93 15.01 -34.33
N TRP A 668 -21.05 14.02 -34.19
CA TRP A 668 -20.29 13.43 -35.31
C TRP A 668 -20.24 11.89 -35.29
N ALA A 669 -20.99 11.22 -34.41
CA ALA A 669 -20.89 9.78 -34.19
C ALA A 669 -21.08 8.95 -35.47
N ASP A 670 -22.05 9.37 -36.29
CA ASP A 670 -22.47 8.68 -37.50
C ASP A 670 -21.87 9.29 -38.78
N GLN A 671 -20.97 10.27 -38.63
CA GLN A 671 -20.28 10.91 -39.74
C GLN A 671 -19.03 10.12 -40.15
N ARG A 672 -18.64 10.17 -41.42
CA ARG A 672 -17.48 9.46 -41.98
C ARG A 672 -16.75 10.31 -43.03
N GLY A 673 -15.52 9.96 -43.34
CA GLY A 673 -14.74 10.64 -44.38
C GLY A 673 -14.69 12.17 -44.21
N ALA A 674 -14.93 12.90 -45.30
CA ALA A 674 -14.93 14.36 -45.32
C ALA A 674 -15.98 15.00 -44.39
N SER A 675 -17.16 14.38 -44.21
CA SER A 675 -18.20 14.94 -43.34
C SER A 675 -17.77 14.92 -41.87
N LEU A 676 -17.05 13.87 -41.46
CA LEU A 676 -16.47 13.76 -40.14
C LEU A 676 -15.36 14.79 -39.92
N ILE A 677 -14.41 14.92 -40.85
CA ILE A 677 -13.32 15.90 -40.77
C ILE A 677 -13.87 17.32 -40.61
N ARG A 678 -14.88 17.69 -41.40
CA ARG A 678 -15.53 18.99 -41.30
C ARG A 678 -16.15 19.24 -39.92
N ARG A 679 -16.87 18.25 -39.37
CA ARG A 679 -17.49 18.37 -38.04
C ARG A 679 -16.45 18.48 -36.92
N LEU A 680 -15.37 17.69 -37.00
CA LEU A 680 -14.27 17.72 -36.05
C LEU A 680 -13.50 19.04 -36.11
N ARG A 681 -13.26 19.61 -37.30
CA ARG A 681 -12.67 20.96 -37.44
C ARG A 681 -13.46 22.03 -36.71
N SER A 682 -14.75 22.13 -37.00
CA SER A 682 -15.60 23.13 -36.37
C SER A 682 -15.69 22.94 -34.85
N TRP A 683 -15.72 21.69 -34.37
CA TRP A 683 -15.69 21.44 -32.93
C TRP A 683 -14.37 21.81 -32.27
N ARG A 684 -13.26 21.43 -32.90
CA ARG A 684 -11.91 21.74 -32.45
C ARG A 684 -11.72 23.24 -32.31
N GLU A 685 -12.15 24.01 -33.30
CA GLU A 685 -12.11 25.48 -33.30
C GLU A 685 -12.96 26.06 -32.17
N ARG A 686 -14.21 25.61 -32.01
CA ARG A 686 -15.09 26.05 -30.89
C ARG A 686 -14.51 25.76 -29.51
N ARG A 687 -13.69 24.72 -29.38
CA ARG A 687 -13.14 24.25 -28.10
C ARG A 687 -11.66 24.66 -27.90
N GLY A 688 -11.07 25.39 -28.84
CA GLY A 688 -9.67 25.80 -28.78
C GLY A 688 -8.67 24.64 -28.77
N LEU A 689 -9.00 23.50 -29.40
CA LEU A 689 -8.10 22.34 -29.46
C LEU A 689 -7.04 22.51 -30.57
N PRO A 690 -5.81 22.01 -30.37
CA PRO A 690 -4.84 21.90 -31.45
C PRO A 690 -5.28 20.82 -32.45
N ARG A 691 -4.82 20.93 -33.71
CA ARG A 691 -5.11 19.93 -34.77
C ARG A 691 -4.68 18.52 -34.37
N ARG A 692 -3.58 18.42 -33.61
CA ARG A 692 -3.01 17.16 -33.17
C ARG A 692 -3.04 17.08 -31.65
N VAL A 693 -3.55 15.96 -31.14
CA VAL A 693 -3.68 15.67 -29.70
C VAL A 693 -3.28 14.23 -29.44
N VAL A 694 -3.27 13.85 -28.17
CA VAL A 694 -3.08 12.47 -27.73
C VAL A 694 -4.34 12.03 -27.00
N ILE A 695 -4.96 10.92 -27.41
CA ILE A 695 -5.90 10.21 -26.54
C ILE A 695 -5.08 9.59 -25.42
N ALA A 696 -5.41 9.94 -24.18
CA ALA A 696 -4.69 9.46 -23.00
C ALA A 696 -5.61 8.61 -22.11
N GLU A 697 -5.17 7.40 -21.82
CA GLU A 697 -5.81 6.50 -20.87
C GLU A 697 -4.71 5.86 -20.01
N PHE A 698 -4.56 6.35 -18.78
CA PHE A 698 -3.40 6.01 -17.93
C PHE A 698 -2.07 6.28 -18.67
N ASP A 699 -1.30 5.24 -18.98
CA ASP A 699 -0.05 5.30 -19.74
C ASP A 699 -0.24 5.01 -21.24
N HIS A 700 -1.46 4.65 -21.66
CA HIS A 700 -1.81 4.40 -23.06
C HIS A 700 -2.07 5.72 -23.78
N GLU A 701 -1.07 6.15 -24.54
CA GLU A 701 -1.12 7.37 -25.36
C GLU A 701 -1.16 7.03 -26.85
N LEU A 702 -2.17 7.57 -27.54
CA LEU A 702 -2.35 7.44 -28.98
C LEU A 702 -2.44 8.84 -29.63
N PRO A 703 -1.45 9.25 -30.44
CA PRO A 703 -1.55 10.47 -31.23
C PRO A 703 -2.70 10.43 -32.23
N ILE A 704 -3.46 11.52 -32.31
CA ILE A 704 -4.57 11.72 -33.24
C ILE A 704 -4.34 13.03 -33.98
N ASP A 705 -4.52 12.99 -35.30
CA ASP A 705 -4.70 14.17 -36.15
C ASP A 705 -6.15 14.18 -36.61
N PHE A 706 -6.92 15.20 -36.21
CA PHE A 706 -8.34 15.31 -36.54
C PHE A 706 -8.61 15.47 -38.03
N GLU A 707 -7.58 15.75 -38.83
CA GLU A 707 -7.67 16.00 -40.26
C GLU A 707 -6.99 14.90 -41.08
N ASN A 708 -6.54 13.82 -40.44
CA ASN A 708 -6.25 12.55 -41.09
C ASN A 708 -7.51 11.68 -41.07
N VAL A 709 -8.00 11.29 -42.24
CA VAL A 709 -9.29 10.58 -42.39
C VAL A 709 -9.39 9.29 -41.56
N LEU A 710 -8.31 8.50 -41.48
CA LEU A 710 -8.32 7.24 -40.72
C LEU A 710 -8.26 7.50 -39.20
N LEU A 711 -7.43 8.46 -38.76
CA LEU A 711 -7.32 8.80 -37.33
C LEU A 711 -8.58 9.52 -36.82
N ALA A 712 -9.24 10.32 -37.66
CA ALA A 712 -10.53 10.92 -37.35
C ALA A 712 -11.61 9.85 -37.12
N GLU A 713 -11.69 8.85 -38.00
CA GLU A 713 -12.63 7.72 -37.87
C GLU A 713 -12.33 6.85 -36.64
N LEU A 714 -11.04 6.59 -36.37
CA LEU A 714 -10.60 5.91 -35.17
C LEU A 714 -11.02 6.68 -33.91
N PHE A 715 -10.74 7.99 -33.86
CA PHE A 715 -11.12 8.85 -32.73
C PHE A 715 -12.64 8.84 -32.50
N ALA A 716 -13.44 9.04 -33.55
CA ALA A 716 -14.90 9.05 -33.45
C ALA A 716 -15.45 7.72 -32.88
N ARG A 717 -14.88 6.58 -33.31
CA ARG A 717 -15.26 5.28 -32.76
C ARG A 717 -14.84 5.10 -31.32
N THR A 718 -13.60 5.47 -30.98
CA THR A 718 -13.08 5.39 -29.61
C THR A 718 -13.91 6.26 -28.65
N ALA A 719 -14.30 7.46 -29.08
CA ALA A 719 -15.17 8.34 -28.30
C ALA A 719 -16.55 7.70 -28.04
N ARG A 720 -17.19 7.16 -29.09
CA ARG A 720 -18.49 6.48 -28.98
C ARG A 720 -18.43 5.24 -28.09
N SER A 721 -17.42 4.38 -28.26
CA SER A 721 -17.33 3.12 -27.53
C SER A 721 -17.07 3.31 -26.04
N ARG A 722 -16.36 4.38 -25.66
CA ARG A 722 -15.98 4.67 -24.27
C ARG A 722 -16.94 5.60 -23.56
N GLY A 723 -17.76 6.37 -24.29
CA GLY A 723 -18.67 7.38 -23.76
C GLY A 723 -17.99 8.65 -23.25
N ARG A 724 -16.79 8.54 -22.67
CA ARG A 724 -15.95 9.65 -22.22
C ARG A 724 -14.48 9.39 -22.57
N VAL A 725 -13.81 10.40 -23.12
CA VAL A 725 -12.39 10.32 -23.53
C VAL A 725 -11.62 11.54 -23.04
N GLU A 726 -10.43 11.29 -22.49
CA GLU A 726 -9.47 12.33 -22.13
C GLU A 726 -8.48 12.55 -23.28
N LEU A 727 -8.34 13.80 -23.70
CA LEU A 727 -7.35 14.26 -24.66
C LEU A 727 -6.30 15.09 -23.95
N ARG A 728 -5.03 14.92 -24.33
CA ARG A 728 -3.90 15.72 -23.86
C ARG A 728 -3.18 16.34 -25.03
N GLU A 729 -2.49 17.44 -24.77
CA GLU A 729 -1.56 17.98 -25.75
C GLU A 729 -0.46 16.97 -26.09
N TRP A 730 -0.01 16.99 -27.34
CA TRP A 730 1.12 16.18 -27.76
C TRP A 730 2.43 16.89 -27.37
N PHE A 731 3.10 16.38 -26.35
CA PHE A 731 4.37 16.91 -25.87
C PHE A 731 5.40 15.80 -25.56
N PRO A 732 6.67 15.94 -25.99
CA PRO A 732 7.11 16.86 -27.03
C PRO A 732 6.49 16.48 -28.38
N PRO A 733 6.24 17.43 -29.28
CA PRO A 733 5.91 17.10 -30.67
C PRO A 733 7.15 16.55 -31.41
N PRO A 734 6.98 15.79 -32.51
CA PRO A 734 8.08 15.11 -33.22
C PRO A 734 9.25 15.99 -33.67
N ASP A 735 8.99 17.23 -34.03
CA ASP A 735 9.97 18.25 -34.44
C ASP A 735 10.85 18.74 -33.27
N ARG A 736 10.41 18.50 -32.04
CA ARG A 736 11.13 18.79 -30.79
C ARG A 736 11.68 17.55 -30.12
N TYR A 737 11.74 16.40 -30.79
CA TYR A 737 12.40 15.22 -30.26
C TYR A 737 13.89 15.48 -29.98
N PRO A 738 14.39 15.15 -28.78
CA PRO A 738 15.75 15.50 -28.37
C PRO A 738 16.82 14.54 -28.91
N GLY A 739 16.47 13.25 -29.08
CA GLY A 739 17.43 12.22 -29.45
C GLY A 739 17.84 12.32 -30.91
N GLN A 740 19.13 12.43 -31.21
CA GLN A 740 19.66 12.44 -32.58
C GLN A 740 20.32 11.10 -32.88
N GLY A 741 19.81 10.39 -33.89
CA GLY A 741 20.40 9.15 -34.39
C GLY A 741 20.56 9.17 -35.91
N PRO A 742 21.21 8.15 -36.49
CA PRO A 742 21.44 8.08 -37.94
C PRO A 742 20.14 8.01 -38.75
N ASP A 743 19.07 7.43 -38.20
CA ASP A 743 17.76 7.34 -38.85
C ASP A 743 16.92 8.63 -38.72
N GLY A 744 17.30 9.57 -37.84
CA GLY A 744 16.55 10.80 -37.54
C GLY A 744 16.38 11.09 -36.05
N ALA A 745 15.40 11.93 -35.72
CA ALA A 745 15.15 12.38 -34.35
C ALA A 745 14.19 11.45 -33.59
N TYR A 746 14.49 11.14 -32.33
CA TYR A 746 13.77 10.19 -31.47
C TYR A 746 13.22 10.85 -30.20
N ALA A 747 12.01 10.47 -29.81
CA ALA A 747 11.49 10.78 -28.48
C ALA A 747 12.34 10.07 -27.42
N VAL A 748 12.59 10.74 -26.30
CA VAL A 748 13.36 10.17 -25.17
C VAL A 748 12.60 10.41 -23.87
N GLU A 749 12.30 9.31 -23.19
CA GLU A 749 11.89 9.31 -21.78
C GLU A 749 13.02 8.74 -20.92
N ALA A 750 13.17 9.21 -19.69
CA ALA A 750 14.13 8.65 -18.73
C ALA A 750 13.45 8.33 -17.40
N VAL A 751 13.92 7.25 -16.78
CA VAL A 751 13.63 6.89 -15.40
C VAL A 751 14.85 7.20 -14.56
N VAL A 752 14.76 8.22 -13.70
CA VAL A 752 15.89 8.74 -12.92
C VAL A 752 15.68 8.40 -11.44
N PRO A 753 16.50 7.50 -10.83
CA PRO A 753 16.42 7.19 -9.42
C PRO A 753 17.06 8.29 -8.57
N PHE A 754 16.42 8.58 -7.43
CA PHE A 754 16.85 9.53 -6.41
C PHE A 754 16.80 8.89 -5.03
N PHE A 755 17.73 9.30 -4.17
CA PHE A 755 17.71 9.05 -2.73
C PHE A 755 17.22 10.29 -1.99
N SER A 756 16.38 10.07 -0.99
CA SER A 756 15.92 11.06 -0.02
C SER A 756 16.65 10.89 1.32
N ALA A 757 16.26 11.66 2.33
CA ALA A 757 16.76 11.50 3.69
C ALA A 757 16.54 10.06 4.21
N PRO A 758 17.50 9.49 4.97
CA PRO A 758 17.34 8.19 5.59
C PRO A 758 16.14 8.21 6.55
N ARG A 759 15.46 7.07 6.68
CA ARG A 759 14.47 6.93 7.74
C ARG A 759 15.24 6.81 9.06
N PRO A 760 14.92 7.61 10.09
CA PRO A 760 15.62 7.51 11.36
C PRO A 760 15.51 6.07 11.91
N ALA A 761 16.66 5.50 12.27
CA ALA A 761 16.73 4.20 12.92
C ALA A 761 15.89 4.25 14.21
N ARG A 762 14.87 3.41 14.32
CA ARG A 762 14.20 3.20 15.60
C ARG A 762 14.73 1.92 16.21
N ALA A 763 15.46 2.06 17.31
CA ALA A 763 15.74 0.94 18.18
C ALA A 763 14.40 0.50 18.78
N ALA A 764 13.85 -0.62 18.29
CA ALA A 764 12.83 -1.32 19.05
C ALA A 764 13.51 -1.77 20.36
N PRO A 765 13.02 -1.39 21.55
CA PRO A 765 13.56 -1.97 22.77
C PRO A 765 13.40 -3.49 22.67
N PRO A 766 14.44 -4.29 22.98
CA PRO A 766 14.31 -5.74 22.98
C PRO A 766 13.25 -6.12 24.01
N ARG A 767 12.04 -6.45 23.53
CA ARG A 767 11.00 -7.00 24.38
C ARG A 767 11.39 -8.43 24.72
N PRO A 768 11.39 -8.83 26.00
CA PRO A 768 11.59 -10.22 26.37
C PRO A 768 10.61 -11.11 25.61
N ALA A 769 11.05 -12.32 25.23
CA ALA A 769 10.15 -13.35 24.74
C ALA A 769 9.00 -13.55 25.76
N PRO A 770 7.77 -13.87 25.31
CA PRO A 770 6.65 -14.05 26.22
C PRO A 770 6.98 -15.13 27.25
N ALA A 771 7.18 -14.70 28.50
CA ALA A 771 7.34 -15.56 29.66
C ALA A 771 5.96 -15.83 30.28
N ALA A 772 5.70 -17.10 30.58
CA ALA A 772 4.50 -17.69 31.18
C ALA A 772 3.18 -17.53 30.39
N VAL A 773 2.47 -18.65 30.19
CA VAL A 773 1.13 -18.69 29.60
C VAL A 773 0.13 -18.13 30.61
N THR A 774 -0.01 -16.81 30.69
CA THR A 774 -1.12 -16.19 31.40
C THR A 774 -2.36 -16.25 30.52
N ARG A 775 -3.47 -16.76 31.06
CA ARG A 775 -4.76 -16.78 30.37
C ARG A 775 -5.16 -15.36 29.97
N ARG A 776 -5.34 -15.12 28.67
CA ARG A 776 -5.68 -13.80 28.11
C ARG A 776 -7.18 -13.58 27.98
N CYS A 777 -7.92 -14.60 27.59
CA CYS A 777 -9.34 -14.51 27.29
C CYS A 777 -10.17 -15.28 28.32
N PHE A 778 -11.19 -14.61 28.83
CA PHE A 778 -12.15 -15.13 29.80
C PHE A 778 -13.55 -14.95 29.20
N ALA A 779 -14.13 -16.06 28.75
CA ALA A 779 -15.48 -16.07 28.19
C ALA A 779 -16.53 -15.87 29.30
N PRO A 780 -17.75 -15.43 28.97
CA PRO A 780 -18.86 -15.42 29.92
C PRO A 780 -19.01 -16.77 30.65
N GLY A 781 -19.25 -16.73 31.96
CA GLY A 781 -19.31 -17.91 32.82
C GLY A 781 -17.97 -18.40 33.38
N SER A 782 -16.84 -17.80 32.98
CA SER A 782 -15.55 -18.02 33.63
C SER A 782 -15.40 -17.14 34.89
N GLU A 783 -14.25 -17.21 35.58
CA GLU A 783 -13.93 -16.43 36.78
C GLU A 783 -14.04 -14.89 36.62
N TRP A 784 -14.10 -14.37 35.38
CA TRP A 784 -14.34 -12.95 35.11
C TRP A 784 -15.72 -12.73 34.52
N ILE A 785 -16.56 -12.00 35.25
CA ILE A 785 -17.85 -11.51 34.79
C ILE A 785 -17.63 -10.14 34.17
N THR A 786 -17.90 -9.99 32.88
CA THR A 786 -17.88 -8.69 32.19
C THR A 786 -19.27 -8.32 31.72
N LEU A 787 -19.81 -7.24 32.31
CA LEU A 787 -21.12 -6.70 31.97
C LEU A 787 -20.94 -5.39 31.22
N LYS A 788 -21.52 -5.29 30.02
CA LYS A 788 -21.67 -4.06 29.26
C LYS A 788 -23.09 -3.55 29.42
N PHE A 789 -23.24 -2.32 29.88
CA PHE A 789 -24.55 -1.66 29.93
C PHE A 789 -24.51 -0.36 29.12
N TYR A 790 -25.29 -0.35 28.04
CA TYR A 790 -25.35 0.70 27.02
C TYR A 790 -26.45 1.69 27.37
N ALA A 791 -26.08 2.96 27.47
CA ALA A 791 -26.95 4.06 27.83
C ALA A 791 -26.26 5.39 27.51
N GLY A 792 -27.01 6.49 27.52
CA GLY A 792 -26.41 7.83 27.52
C GLY A 792 -25.42 7.97 28.69
N PRO A 793 -24.31 8.74 28.54
CA PRO A 793 -23.24 8.81 29.54
C PRO A 793 -23.72 9.10 30.98
N SER A 794 -24.73 9.96 31.13
CA SER A 794 -25.33 10.30 32.42
C SER A 794 -26.13 9.14 33.03
N SER A 795 -27.02 8.50 32.27
CA SER A 795 -27.83 7.36 32.75
C SER A 795 -26.96 6.15 33.11
N ALA A 796 -25.91 5.89 32.32
CA ALA A 796 -24.95 4.83 32.62
C ALA A 796 -24.18 5.11 33.92
N GLU A 797 -23.81 6.38 34.17
CA GLU A 797 -23.18 6.75 35.44
C GLU A 797 -24.13 6.64 36.63
N ASP A 798 -25.37 7.10 36.48
CA ASP A 798 -26.38 6.98 37.54
C ASP A 798 -26.58 5.53 37.96
N LEU A 799 -26.71 4.62 36.99
CA LEU A 799 -26.79 3.18 37.25
C LEU A 799 -25.52 2.62 37.89
N LEU A 800 -24.34 3.08 37.42
CA LEU A 800 -23.06 2.67 37.96
C LEU A 800 -22.95 3.01 39.46
N LEU A 801 -23.23 4.26 39.83
CA LEU A 801 -23.08 4.76 41.19
C LEU A 801 -24.15 4.19 42.12
N ARG A 802 -25.42 4.18 41.70
CA ARG A 802 -26.54 3.83 42.60
C ARG A 802 -26.72 2.34 42.83
N GLU A 803 -26.41 1.50 41.85
CA GLU A 803 -26.77 0.07 41.92
C GLU A 803 -25.61 -0.87 41.59
N MET A 804 -24.83 -0.59 40.55
CA MET A 804 -23.78 -1.52 40.09
C MET A 804 -22.56 -1.56 41.01
N ALA A 805 -22.01 -0.40 41.38
CA ALA A 805 -20.86 -0.32 42.27
C ALA A 805 -21.20 -0.85 43.67
N PRO A 806 -22.36 -0.52 44.29
CA PRO A 806 -22.81 -1.17 45.51
C PRO A 806 -22.91 -2.70 45.40
N ALA A 807 -23.49 -3.22 44.31
CA ALA A 807 -23.57 -4.66 44.07
C ALA A 807 -22.19 -5.32 43.96
N ALA A 808 -21.26 -4.69 43.23
CA ALA A 808 -19.88 -5.18 43.10
C ALA A 808 -19.12 -5.14 44.43
N ARG A 809 -19.27 -4.07 45.21
CA ARG A 809 -18.70 -3.94 46.57
C ARG A 809 -19.25 -5.00 47.52
N ALA A 810 -20.56 -5.28 47.47
CA ALA A 810 -21.18 -6.31 48.28
C ALA A 810 -20.58 -7.70 47.99
N LEU A 811 -20.34 -8.03 46.70
CA LEU A 811 -19.68 -9.28 46.30
C LEU A 811 -18.24 -9.38 46.80
N VAL A 812 -17.50 -8.28 46.83
CA VAL A 812 -16.13 -8.26 47.38
C VAL A 812 -16.17 -8.40 48.91
N ALA A 813 -17.07 -7.70 49.59
CA ALA A 813 -17.24 -7.77 51.04
C ALA A 813 -17.66 -9.17 51.52
N SER A 814 -18.53 -9.86 50.77
CA SER A 814 -18.94 -11.24 51.05
C SER A 814 -17.88 -12.28 50.68
N ARG A 815 -16.71 -11.87 50.16
CA ARG A 815 -15.66 -12.74 49.61
C ARG A 815 -16.11 -13.62 48.44
N SER A 816 -17.21 -13.26 47.77
CA SER A 816 -17.68 -13.89 46.53
C SER A 816 -16.92 -13.36 45.30
N ALA A 817 -16.25 -12.22 45.42
CA ALA A 817 -15.38 -11.65 44.40
C ALA A 817 -14.07 -11.15 45.02
N ALA A 818 -12.98 -11.20 44.24
CA ALA A 818 -11.66 -10.75 44.68
C ALA A 818 -11.43 -9.25 44.42
N CYS A 819 -11.93 -8.77 43.29
CA CYS A 819 -11.87 -7.36 42.89
C CYS A 819 -12.92 -7.09 41.81
N TRP A 820 -13.20 -5.81 41.60
CA TRP A 820 -14.04 -5.32 40.54
C TRP A 820 -13.41 -4.07 39.94
N PHE A 821 -13.73 -3.71 38.70
CA PHE A 821 -13.38 -2.40 38.14
C PHE A 821 -14.28 -2.06 36.96
N PHE A 822 -14.33 -0.78 36.59
CA PHE A 822 -15.08 -0.34 35.41
C PHE A 822 -14.25 0.50 34.44
N VAL A 823 -14.74 0.61 33.21
CA VAL A 823 -14.19 1.44 32.13
C VAL A 823 -15.33 2.00 31.28
N ARG A 824 -15.21 3.25 30.81
CA ARG A 824 -16.17 3.92 29.92
C ARG A 824 -15.73 3.80 28.46
N TYR A 825 -16.64 3.43 27.57
CA TYR A 825 -16.42 3.24 26.13
C TYR A 825 -17.54 3.89 25.30
N ALA A 826 -17.29 4.07 24.01
CA ALA A 826 -18.24 4.66 23.05
C ALA A 826 -18.24 3.97 21.68
N ASP A 827 -18.04 2.64 21.63
CA ASP A 827 -17.96 1.89 20.37
C ASP A 827 -18.77 0.58 20.39
N PRO A 828 -19.71 0.36 19.45
CA PRO A 828 -20.25 1.35 18.51
C PRO A 828 -21.10 2.44 19.20
N ASP A 829 -21.55 2.18 20.44
CA ASP A 829 -22.41 3.07 21.22
C ASP A 829 -21.82 3.35 22.62
N PRO A 830 -22.16 4.47 23.27
CA PRO A 830 -21.80 4.75 24.66
C PRO A 830 -22.21 3.64 25.64
N HIS A 831 -21.25 3.16 26.43
CA HIS A 831 -21.49 2.13 27.45
C HIS A 831 -20.41 2.11 28.53
N VAL A 832 -20.73 1.49 29.66
CA VAL A 832 -19.77 1.15 30.71
C VAL A 832 -19.54 -0.36 30.69
N ARG A 833 -18.27 -0.76 30.83
CA ARG A 833 -17.85 -2.14 31.02
C ARG A 833 -17.50 -2.34 32.48
N LEU A 834 -18.34 -3.06 33.22
CA LEU A 834 -18.07 -3.50 34.58
C LEU A 834 -17.45 -4.89 34.55
N ARG A 835 -16.36 -5.09 35.28
CA ARG A 835 -15.65 -6.35 35.38
C ARG A 835 -15.54 -6.77 36.83
N VAL A 836 -15.95 -8.00 37.15
CA VAL A 836 -15.87 -8.57 38.50
C VAL A 836 -15.17 -9.91 38.42
N ARG A 837 -14.13 -10.12 39.25
CA ARG A 837 -13.44 -11.41 39.35
C ARG A 837 -14.06 -12.23 40.48
N ALA A 838 -14.90 -13.18 40.13
CA ALA A 838 -15.55 -14.09 41.09
C ALA A 838 -14.53 -15.03 41.75
N LEU A 839 -14.82 -15.43 42.99
CA LEU A 839 -14.06 -16.42 43.77
C LEU A 839 -14.94 -17.65 43.98
N GLY A 840 -14.48 -18.82 43.50
CA GLY A 840 -15.16 -20.09 43.72
C GLY A 840 -16.16 -20.51 42.63
N PRO A 841 -16.96 -21.57 42.86
CA PRO A 841 -17.82 -22.19 41.85
C PRO A 841 -19.09 -21.37 41.51
N ASP A 842 -19.49 -20.43 42.36
CA ASP A 842 -20.77 -19.70 42.25
C ASP A 842 -20.74 -18.46 41.35
N VAL A 843 -19.99 -18.52 40.23
CA VAL A 843 -19.93 -17.44 39.23
C VAL A 843 -21.33 -17.02 38.75
N ALA A 844 -22.24 -18.00 38.60
CA ALA A 844 -23.62 -17.74 38.19
C ALA A 844 -24.39 -16.87 39.21
N GLN A 845 -24.16 -17.08 40.51
CA GLN A 845 -24.82 -16.28 41.55
C GLN A 845 -24.30 -14.84 41.56
N ALA A 846 -22.98 -14.66 41.48
CA ALA A 846 -22.38 -13.33 41.39
C ALA A 846 -22.85 -12.59 40.11
N GLN A 847 -23.01 -13.32 39.00
CA GLN A 847 -23.53 -12.76 37.76
C GLN A 847 -25.00 -12.32 37.91
N GLU A 848 -25.85 -13.12 38.56
CA GLU A 848 -27.25 -12.77 38.78
C GLU A 848 -27.41 -11.54 39.68
N VAL A 849 -26.56 -11.38 40.70
CA VAL A 849 -26.50 -10.17 41.55
C VAL A 849 -26.25 -8.91 40.72
N LEU A 850 -25.38 -8.98 39.71
CA LEU A 850 -25.05 -7.85 38.84
C LEU A 850 -26.10 -7.62 37.73
N LEU A 851 -26.76 -8.68 37.25
CA LEU A 851 -27.78 -8.58 36.21
C LEU A 851 -29.09 -8.01 36.72
N ARG A 852 -29.46 -8.26 37.98
CA ARG A 852 -30.71 -7.76 38.57
C ARG A 852 -30.91 -6.24 38.41
N PRO A 853 -29.96 -5.36 38.82
CA PRO A 853 -30.12 -3.92 38.61
C PRO A 853 -30.11 -3.53 37.13
N ALA A 854 -29.37 -4.24 36.27
CA ALA A 854 -29.37 -3.97 34.83
C ALA A 854 -30.72 -4.31 34.17
N ARG A 855 -31.37 -5.41 34.58
CA ARG A 855 -32.69 -5.80 34.07
C ARG A 855 -33.73 -4.75 34.43
N ARG A 856 -33.75 -4.31 35.70
CA ARG A 856 -34.64 -3.22 36.14
C ARG A 856 -34.42 -1.94 35.33
N ALA A 857 -33.16 -1.52 35.16
CA ALA A 857 -32.85 -0.33 34.38
C ALA A 857 -33.21 -0.47 32.89
N LEU A 858 -33.22 -1.69 32.34
CA LEU A 858 -33.70 -1.96 30.98
C LEU A 858 -35.24 -1.85 30.90
N GLU A 859 -35.96 -2.38 31.89
CA GLU A 859 -37.43 -2.31 31.98
C GLU A 859 -37.93 -0.87 32.15
N ASP A 860 -37.22 -0.06 32.95
CA ASP A 860 -37.55 1.34 33.22
C ASP A 860 -37.02 2.32 32.14
N GLY A 861 -36.38 1.81 31.07
CA GLY A 861 -35.84 2.62 29.96
C GLY A 861 -34.55 3.39 30.27
N GLY A 862 -33.92 3.15 31.43
CA GLY A 862 -32.62 3.71 31.83
C GLY A 862 -31.43 3.09 31.10
N LEU A 863 -31.59 1.91 30.50
CA LEU A 863 -30.63 1.26 29.61
C LEU A 863 -31.25 1.01 28.22
N VAL A 864 -30.39 1.10 27.20
CA VAL A 864 -30.72 0.70 25.82
C VAL A 864 -30.46 -0.79 25.61
N ARG A 865 -29.38 -1.30 26.20
CA ARG A 865 -28.95 -2.70 26.05
C ARG A 865 -28.06 -3.12 27.21
N VAL A 866 -28.14 -4.39 27.60
CA VAL A 866 -27.18 -5.05 28.48
C VAL A 866 -26.60 -6.29 27.78
N ALA A 867 -25.30 -6.57 27.96
CA ALA A 867 -24.64 -7.74 27.39
C ALA A 867 -23.56 -8.30 28.32
N LEU A 868 -23.45 -9.62 28.38
CA LEU A 868 -22.27 -10.31 28.90
C LEU A 868 -21.23 -10.42 27.79
N ASP A 869 -19.97 -10.15 28.10
CA ASP A 869 -18.88 -10.14 27.11
C ASP A 869 -17.64 -10.93 27.56
N THR A 870 -16.76 -11.21 26.60
CA THR A 870 -15.44 -11.81 26.86
C THR A 870 -14.47 -10.75 27.40
N TYR A 871 -13.86 -11.01 28.56
CA TYR A 871 -12.73 -10.19 29.02
C TYR A 871 -11.44 -10.64 28.34
N ARG A 872 -10.81 -9.73 27.59
CA ARG A 872 -9.47 -9.91 27.03
C ARG A 872 -8.47 -9.01 27.78
N ARG A 873 -7.47 -9.62 28.42
CA ARG A 873 -6.38 -8.91 29.12
C ARG A 873 -5.44 -8.17 28.15
N GLU A 874 -5.11 -6.92 28.47
CA GLU A 874 -4.12 -6.10 27.77
C GLU A 874 -2.70 -6.32 28.35
N ILE A 875 -2.23 -7.57 28.30
CA ILE A 875 -1.00 -8.03 28.98
C ILE A 875 0.22 -7.16 28.65
N GLU A 876 0.43 -6.86 27.37
CA GLU A 876 1.58 -6.07 26.87
C GLU A 876 1.53 -4.61 27.32
N ARG A 877 0.34 -4.03 27.47
CA ARG A 877 0.15 -2.63 27.89
C ARG A 877 0.51 -2.43 29.35
N TYR A 878 0.31 -3.45 30.17
CA TYR A 878 0.44 -3.38 31.62
C TYR A 878 1.61 -4.21 32.17
N GLY A 879 2.68 -4.34 31.39
CA GLY A 879 3.96 -4.86 31.88
C GLY A 879 4.16 -6.37 31.78
N GLY A 880 3.27 -7.11 31.11
CA GLY A 880 3.46 -8.54 30.86
C GLY A 880 2.67 -9.45 31.81
N ALA A 881 2.88 -10.76 31.64
CA ALA A 881 2.17 -11.83 32.35
C ALA A 881 2.22 -11.68 33.89
N GLU A 882 3.33 -11.18 34.42
CA GLU A 882 3.51 -11.03 35.86
C GLU A 882 2.92 -9.73 36.40
N ALA A 883 2.89 -8.67 35.61
CA ALA A 883 2.42 -7.36 36.08
C ALA A 883 0.89 -7.20 35.95
N ILE A 884 0.25 -7.88 34.98
CA ILE A 884 -1.17 -7.66 34.67
C ILE A 884 -2.09 -7.86 35.88
N GLU A 885 -1.89 -8.92 36.68
CA GLU A 885 -2.76 -9.19 37.84
C GLU A 885 -2.54 -8.22 39.01
N ARG A 886 -1.34 -7.61 39.07
CA ARG A 886 -1.02 -6.54 40.04
C ARG A 886 -1.75 -5.26 39.64
N VAL A 887 -1.76 -4.96 38.34
CA VAL A 887 -2.48 -3.82 37.78
C VAL A 887 -4.00 -3.99 37.88
N GLU A 888 -4.55 -5.19 37.67
CA GLU A 888 -5.99 -5.46 37.86
C GLU A 888 -6.46 -5.24 39.30
N ARG A 889 -5.61 -5.57 40.29
CA ARG A 889 -5.90 -5.24 41.70
C ARG A 889 -5.93 -3.74 41.93
N PHE A 890 -4.98 -3.01 41.34
CA PHE A 890 -4.97 -1.55 41.39
C PHE A 890 -6.20 -0.95 40.69
N PHE A 891 -6.67 -1.50 39.57
CA PHE A 891 -7.89 -1.04 38.93
C PHE A 891 -9.12 -1.10 39.84
N GLY A 892 -9.17 -2.06 40.78
CA GLY A 892 -10.23 -2.08 41.78
C GLY A 892 -10.14 -0.91 42.75
N ALA A 893 -8.97 -0.69 43.35
CA ALA A 893 -8.77 0.45 44.24
C ALA A 893 -9.02 1.80 43.53
N ASP A 894 -8.61 1.93 42.26
CA ASP A 894 -8.85 3.13 41.45
C ASP A 894 -10.31 3.31 41.05
N SER A 895 -11.06 2.20 40.84
CA SER A 895 -12.50 2.25 40.56
C SER A 895 -13.30 2.62 41.80
N ASP A 896 -12.96 2.08 42.97
CA ASP A 896 -13.57 2.46 44.24
C ASP A 896 -13.34 3.95 44.53
N ALA A 897 -12.10 4.43 44.37
CA ALA A 897 -11.80 5.84 44.53
C ALA A 897 -12.54 6.73 43.54
N ALA A 898 -12.65 6.32 42.26
CA ALA A 898 -13.41 7.07 41.28
C ALA A 898 -14.89 7.17 41.62
N VAL A 899 -15.52 6.09 42.11
CA VAL A 899 -16.92 6.12 42.56
C VAL A 899 -17.09 7.06 43.74
N ASP A 900 -16.26 6.93 44.79
CA ASP A 900 -16.33 7.79 45.98
C ASP A 900 -16.13 9.28 45.62
N LEU A 901 -15.21 9.58 44.69
CA LEU A 901 -14.98 10.96 44.21
C LEU A 901 -16.22 11.50 43.50
N LEU A 902 -16.85 10.69 42.64
CA LEU A 902 -18.06 11.08 41.91
C LEU A 902 -19.25 11.28 42.85
N GLU A 903 -19.37 10.47 43.90
CA GLU A 903 -20.40 10.61 44.94
C GLU A 903 -20.23 11.93 45.71
N ILE A 904 -19.02 12.24 46.21
CA ILE A 904 -18.76 13.51 46.91
C ILE A 904 -19.05 14.72 46.00
N LEU A 905 -18.59 14.70 44.75
CA LEU A 905 -18.85 15.79 43.81
C LEU A 905 -20.34 15.97 43.52
N ARG A 906 -21.10 14.88 43.47
CA ARG A 906 -22.54 14.91 43.26
C ARG A 906 -23.28 15.45 44.48
N GLU A 907 -22.98 14.94 45.67
CA GLU A 907 -23.61 15.35 46.93
C GLU A 907 -23.37 16.83 47.25
N THR A 908 -22.21 17.35 46.86
CA THR A 908 -21.82 18.74 47.10
C THR A 908 -22.19 19.69 45.96
N GLY A 909 -22.81 19.19 44.89
CA GLY A 909 -23.19 19.99 43.72
C GLY A 909 -21.99 20.55 42.94
N ARG A 910 -20.84 19.88 42.99
CA ARG A 910 -19.55 20.27 42.37
C ARG A 910 -19.22 19.46 41.12
N ASP A 911 -20.23 19.04 40.38
CA ASP A 911 -20.07 18.19 39.20
C ASP A 911 -19.18 18.81 38.09
N SER A 912 -19.09 20.15 38.04
CA SER A 912 -18.18 20.88 37.16
C SER A 912 -16.70 20.73 37.52
N GLU A 913 -16.37 20.26 38.74
CA GLU A 913 -15.00 20.12 39.27
C GLU A 913 -14.39 18.73 39.04
N ARG A 914 -15.01 17.88 38.21
CA ARG A 914 -14.44 16.58 37.82
C ARG A 914 -13.03 16.67 37.25
N TRP A 915 -12.73 17.73 36.50
CA TRP A 915 -11.39 17.96 35.95
C TRP A 915 -10.35 18.15 37.06
N LEU A 916 -10.74 18.76 38.19
CA LEU A 916 -9.88 18.94 39.36
C LEU A 916 -9.64 17.59 40.05
N ALA A 917 -10.70 16.78 40.24
CA ALA A 917 -10.56 15.42 40.78
C ALA A 917 -9.65 14.56 39.89
N ALA A 918 -9.79 14.65 38.56
CA ALA A 918 -8.92 13.97 37.61
C ALA A 918 -7.47 14.47 37.68
N PHE A 919 -7.25 15.79 37.79
CA PHE A 919 -5.93 16.39 37.97
C PHE A 919 -5.25 15.89 39.24
N LEU A 920 -5.94 15.92 40.38
CA LEU A 920 -5.41 15.44 41.66
C LEU A 920 -5.15 13.94 41.62
N SER A 921 -6.09 13.16 41.08
CA SER A 921 -5.95 11.72 40.94
C SER A 921 -4.70 11.35 40.16
N VAL A 922 -4.44 12.00 39.01
CA VAL A 922 -3.25 11.73 38.19
C VAL A 922 -1.97 12.23 38.86
N GLY A 923 -1.96 13.45 39.39
CA GLY A 923 -0.77 14.01 40.06
C GLY A 923 -0.31 13.15 41.24
N ARG A 924 -1.26 12.75 42.09
CA ARG A 924 -1.01 11.88 43.24
C ARG A 924 -0.68 10.44 42.85
N LEU A 925 -1.30 9.91 41.78
CA LEU A 925 -0.97 8.59 41.24
C LEU A 925 0.51 8.50 40.86
N LEU A 926 1.01 9.48 40.10
CA LEU A 926 2.40 9.48 39.65
C LEU A 926 3.38 9.62 40.84
N ALA A 927 3.02 10.43 41.83
CA ALA A 927 3.78 10.54 43.07
C ALA A 927 3.80 9.23 43.88
N ALA A 928 2.64 8.61 44.06
CA ALA A 928 2.47 7.35 44.80
C ALA A 928 3.15 6.17 44.09
N LEU A 929 3.15 6.15 42.75
CA LEU A 929 3.96 5.22 41.97
C LEU A 929 5.46 5.45 42.14
N GLY A 930 5.91 6.50 42.83
CA GLY A 930 7.30 6.79 43.20
C GLY A 930 8.11 7.52 42.11
N PHE A 931 7.45 8.31 41.25
CA PHE A 931 8.15 9.19 40.32
C PHE A 931 8.49 10.53 40.98
N GLU A 932 9.74 10.97 40.81
CA GLU A 932 10.20 12.29 41.22
C GLU A 932 9.67 13.40 40.29
N ALA A 933 9.74 14.65 40.74
CA ALA A 933 9.14 15.81 40.05
C ALA A 933 9.56 15.94 38.58
N GLY A 934 10.85 15.73 38.26
CA GLY A 934 11.34 15.77 36.87
C GLY A 934 10.72 14.68 35.99
N ALA A 935 10.62 13.45 36.49
CA ALA A 935 9.99 12.33 35.78
C ALA A 935 8.47 12.52 35.65
N ARG A 936 7.81 13.08 36.68
CA ARG A 936 6.39 13.44 36.62
C ARG A 936 6.11 14.50 35.57
N ALA A 937 6.98 15.51 35.44
CA ALA A 937 6.87 16.53 34.40
C ALA A 937 6.98 15.92 32.99
N ALA A 938 7.92 15.00 32.78
CA ALA A 938 8.09 14.29 31.51
C ALA A 938 6.85 13.43 31.16
N LEU A 939 6.32 12.68 32.14
CA LEU A 939 5.11 11.87 31.97
C LEU A 939 3.88 12.73 31.66
N ALA A 940 3.68 13.84 32.38
CA ALA A 940 2.60 14.78 32.12
C ALA A 940 2.71 15.41 30.71
N GLY A 941 3.93 15.73 30.29
CA GLY A 941 4.22 16.14 28.91
C GLY A 941 3.80 15.09 27.87
N GLY A 942 4.08 13.81 28.13
CA GLY A 942 3.64 12.68 27.30
C GLY A 942 2.13 12.53 27.23
N ILE A 943 1.42 12.64 28.36
CA ILE A 943 -0.06 12.62 28.42
C ILE A 943 -0.64 13.75 27.56
N ARG A 944 -0.11 14.96 27.72
CA ARG A 944 -0.51 16.15 26.93
C ARG A 944 -0.30 15.95 25.43
N GLU A 945 0.83 15.39 25.03
CA GLU A 945 1.12 15.14 23.62
C GLU A 945 0.26 14.02 23.03
N GLY A 946 -0.03 12.97 23.79
CA GLY A 946 -0.94 11.90 23.41
C GLY A 946 -2.35 12.42 23.14
N ALA A 947 -2.89 13.21 24.08
CA ALA A 947 -4.23 13.80 23.98
C ALA A 947 -4.36 14.78 22.79
N ALA A 948 -3.34 15.61 22.56
CA ALA A 948 -3.34 16.62 21.50
C ALA A 948 -3.48 16.04 20.08
N ARG A 949 -3.16 14.76 19.87
CA ARG A 949 -3.30 14.09 18.55
C ARG A 949 -4.76 13.86 18.15
N PHE A 950 -5.67 13.85 19.11
CA PHE A 950 -7.09 13.56 18.91
C PHE A 950 -7.96 14.81 18.92
N LEU A 951 -7.38 16.00 19.12
CA LEU A 951 -8.11 17.25 19.28
C LEU A 951 -7.77 18.22 18.13
N PRO A 952 -8.78 18.79 17.45
CA PRO A 952 -8.55 19.84 16.47
C PRO A 952 -7.99 21.10 17.14
N ASP A 953 -7.07 21.79 16.47
CA ASP A 953 -6.42 23.03 16.95
C ASP A 953 -5.91 22.99 18.41
N ALA A 954 -5.25 21.89 18.76
CA ALA A 954 -4.64 21.73 20.09
C ALA A 954 -3.67 22.87 20.48
N ALA A 955 -3.11 23.58 19.49
CA ALA A 955 -2.24 24.73 19.72
C ALA A 955 -3.00 25.94 20.27
N ALA A 956 -4.20 26.24 19.75
CA ALA A 956 -5.06 27.27 20.32
C ALA A 956 -5.52 26.91 21.74
N LEU A 957 -5.93 25.65 21.96
CA LEU A 957 -6.29 25.17 23.31
C LEU A 957 -5.16 25.38 24.31
N ARG A 958 -3.91 25.02 23.96
CA ARG A 958 -2.75 25.20 24.84
C ARG A 958 -2.49 26.65 25.23
N ARG A 959 -2.80 27.61 24.36
CA ARG A 959 -2.69 29.05 24.69
C ARG A 959 -3.74 29.46 25.70
N ALA A 960 -4.98 29.00 25.55
CA ALA A 960 -6.06 29.25 26.51
C ALA A 960 -5.75 28.63 27.88
N LEU A 961 -5.24 27.39 27.91
CA LEU A 961 -4.85 26.69 29.14
C LEU A 961 -3.77 27.43 29.94
N ALA A 962 -2.84 28.12 29.27
CA ALA A 962 -1.82 28.90 29.94
C ALA A 962 -2.40 30.05 30.79
N SER A 963 -3.50 30.66 30.34
CA SER A 963 -4.17 31.70 31.14
C SER A 963 -4.90 31.10 32.32
N ARG A 964 -5.67 30.03 32.09
CA ARG A 964 -6.43 29.36 33.16
C ARG A 964 -5.51 28.81 34.26
N LEU A 965 -4.34 28.26 33.90
CA LEU A 965 -3.39 27.79 34.91
C LEU A 965 -2.91 28.92 35.82
N ARG A 966 -2.74 30.15 35.34
CA ARG A 966 -2.28 31.27 36.19
C ARG A 966 -3.31 31.59 37.28
N GLU A 967 -4.59 31.50 36.95
CA GLU A 967 -5.70 31.71 37.90
C GLU A 967 -5.76 30.57 38.92
N GLU A 968 -5.65 29.31 38.47
CA GLU A 968 -5.84 28.13 39.32
C GLU A 968 -4.57 27.69 40.07
N ARG A 969 -3.38 28.22 39.73
CA ARG A 969 -2.08 27.69 40.17
C ARG A 969 -1.98 27.50 41.68
N GLY A 970 -2.37 28.52 42.44
CA GLY A 970 -2.27 28.51 43.91
C GLY A 970 -3.16 27.44 44.53
N ARG A 971 -4.36 27.23 43.98
CA ARG A 971 -5.28 26.16 44.43
C ARG A 971 -4.71 24.78 44.13
N LEU A 972 -4.22 24.57 42.91
CA LEU A 972 -3.67 23.29 42.46
C LEU A 972 -2.39 22.88 43.23
N GLU A 973 -1.48 23.82 43.46
CA GLU A 973 -0.23 23.54 44.19
C GLU A 973 -0.49 23.14 45.65
N ARG A 974 -1.46 23.81 46.33
CA ARG A 974 -1.87 23.49 47.71
C ARG A 974 -2.54 22.13 47.83
N LEU A 975 -3.51 21.84 46.95
CA LEU A 975 -4.19 20.54 46.96
C LEU A 975 -3.23 19.39 46.66
N LEU A 976 -2.25 19.58 45.76
CA LEU A 976 -1.19 18.58 45.54
C LEU A 976 -0.26 18.40 46.76
N ALA A 977 -0.15 19.40 47.63
CA ALA A 977 0.58 19.30 48.90
C ALA A 977 -0.24 18.66 50.03
N GLY A 978 -1.53 18.36 49.78
CA GLY A 978 -2.44 17.79 50.77
C GLY A 978 -3.19 18.84 51.61
N GLU A 979 -3.13 20.12 51.22
CA GLU A 979 -3.81 21.22 51.92
C GLU A 979 -5.17 21.50 51.27
N ALA A 980 -6.26 21.24 51.98
CA ALA A 980 -7.63 21.54 51.57
C ALA A 980 -8.19 22.76 52.33
N VAL A 981 -9.06 23.54 51.67
CA VAL A 981 -9.78 24.66 52.30
C VAL A 981 -11.22 24.29 52.60
N GLU A 982 -11.84 23.54 51.69
CA GLU A 982 -13.23 23.13 51.80
C GLU A 982 -13.35 21.64 52.18
N ASP A 983 -14.40 21.26 52.91
CA ASP A 983 -14.57 19.89 53.41
C ASP A 983 -14.61 18.84 52.31
N TRP A 984 -15.21 19.17 51.16
CA TRP A 984 -15.25 18.26 50.02
C TRP A 984 -13.88 18.07 49.36
N GLU A 985 -13.01 19.09 49.41
CA GLU A 985 -11.61 18.96 48.99
C GLU A 985 -10.84 18.02 49.93
N ALA A 986 -11.06 18.14 51.25
CA ALA A 986 -10.49 17.23 52.25
C ALA A 986 -11.00 15.79 52.05
N GLY A 987 -12.29 15.62 51.76
CA GLY A 987 -12.91 14.34 51.43
C GLY A 987 -12.27 13.69 50.19
N MET A 988 -12.08 14.45 49.11
CA MET A 988 -11.36 13.97 47.91
C MET A 988 -9.94 13.52 48.24
N LEU A 989 -9.19 14.29 49.03
CA LEU A 989 -7.82 13.95 49.42
C LEU A 989 -7.78 12.65 50.24
N ALA A 990 -8.72 12.47 51.17
CA ALA A 990 -8.82 11.25 51.98
C ALA A 990 -9.12 10.01 51.12
N ILE A 991 -10.01 10.13 50.12
CA ILE A 991 -10.27 9.05 49.15
C ILE A 991 -9.01 8.70 48.37
N LEU A 992 -8.32 9.73 47.84
CA LEU A 992 -7.13 9.53 47.03
C LEU A 992 -5.97 8.93 47.85
N GLU A 993 -5.82 9.28 49.13
CA GLU A 993 -4.81 8.67 50.01
C GLU A 993 -5.00 7.16 50.16
N ARG A 994 -6.25 6.68 50.32
CA ARG A 994 -6.54 5.23 50.36
C ARG A 994 -6.11 4.52 49.07
N ARG A 995 -6.36 5.14 47.92
CA ARG A 995 -5.94 4.63 46.59
C ARG A 995 -4.43 4.70 46.42
N ASP A 996 -3.80 5.75 46.93
CA ASP A 996 -2.35 5.97 46.84
C ASP A 996 -1.55 4.90 47.58
N GLU A 997 -2.09 4.31 48.65
CA GLU A 997 -1.49 3.12 49.30
C GLU A 997 -1.36 1.95 48.32
N ALA A 998 -2.43 1.64 47.58
CA ALA A 998 -2.41 0.61 46.54
C ALA A 998 -1.44 0.95 45.40
N ALA A 999 -1.35 2.23 45.01
CA ALA A 999 -0.39 2.71 44.01
C ALA A 999 1.06 2.60 44.50
N ARG A 1000 1.35 2.90 45.77
CA ARG A 1000 2.68 2.75 46.39
C ARG A 1000 3.14 1.31 46.35
N ARG A 1001 2.27 0.37 46.75
CA ARG A 1001 2.54 -1.06 46.64
C ARG A 1001 2.79 -1.49 45.20
N LEU A 1002 1.94 -1.08 44.27
CA LEU A 1002 2.11 -1.39 42.84
C LEU A 1002 3.45 -0.85 42.30
N GLY A 1003 3.81 0.39 42.64
CA GLY A 1003 5.07 1.00 42.20
C GLY A 1003 6.31 0.25 42.68
N LEU A 1004 6.30 -0.27 43.92
CA LEU A 1004 7.37 -1.13 44.43
C LEU A 1004 7.46 -2.47 43.68
N GLU A 1005 6.31 -3.13 43.46
CA GLU A 1005 6.23 -4.40 42.72
C GLU A 1005 6.70 -4.23 41.27
N LEU A 1006 6.24 -3.17 40.58
CA LEU A 1006 6.62 -2.87 39.20
C LEU A 1006 8.12 -2.54 39.06
N ARG A 1007 8.68 -1.71 39.94
CA ARG A 1007 10.13 -1.43 39.92
C ARG A 1007 10.99 -2.65 40.21
N SER A 1008 10.49 -3.60 41.01
CA SER A 1008 11.17 -4.88 41.24
C SER A 1008 11.20 -5.72 39.95
N LEU A 1009 10.07 -5.79 39.24
CA LEU A 1009 9.98 -6.47 37.95
C LEU A 1009 10.80 -5.77 36.85
N GLU A 1010 10.87 -4.43 36.86
CA GLU A 1010 11.67 -3.65 35.91
C GLU A 1010 13.18 -3.90 36.12
N ARG A 1011 13.65 -3.86 37.37
CA ARG A 1011 15.06 -4.15 37.73
C ARG A 1011 15.49 -5.56 37.33
N SER A 1012 14.57 -6.52 37.40
CA SER A 1012 14.81 -7.90 36.96
C SER A 1012 14.57 -8.14 35.47
N ARG A 1013 14.27 -7.08 34.68
CA ARG A 1013 13.97 -7.15 33.23
C ARG A 1013 12.81 -8.10 32.88
N ARG A 1014 11.83 -8.21 33.77
CA ARG A 1014 10.63 -9.07 33.62
C ARG A 1014 9.40 -8.32 33.12
N LEU A 1015 9.50 -7.01 32.91
CA LEU A 1015 8.43 -6.22 32.32
C LEU A 1015 8.51 -6.17 30.78
N SER A 1016 7.35 -6.18 30.11
CA SER A 1016 7.24 -6.02 28.65
C SER A 1016 7.25 -4.55 28.18
N CYS A 1017 7.07 -3.61 29.10
CA CYS A 1017 7.15 -2.16 28.90
C CYS A 1017 7.66 -1.48 30.17
N SER A 1018 8.13 -0.24 30.04
CA SER A 1018 8.68 0.51 31.18
C SER A 1018 7.60 0.85 32.21
N VAL A 1019 7.98 1.06 33.47
CA VAL A 1019 7.04 1.51 34.52
C VAL A 1019 6.43 2.87 34.15
N ALA A 1020 7.17 3.71 33.43
CA ALA A 1020 6.69 4.99 32.90
C ALA A 1020 5.51 4.81 31.90
N GLU A 1021 5.59 3.84 30.99
CA GLU A 1021 4.50 3.54 30.05
C GLU A 1021 3.26 2.98 30.76
N ILE A 1022 3.47 2.12 31.77
CA ILE A 1022 2.38 1.61 32.61
C ILE A 1022 1.72 2.78 33.33
N ALA A 1023 2.49 3.67 33.96
CA ALA A 1023 1.98 4.85 34.67
C ALA A 1023 1.16 5.78 33.77
N ALA A 1024 1.62 6.04 32.53
CA ALA A 1024 0.85 6.80 31.56
C ALA A 1024 -0.48 6.13 31.20
N SER A 1025 -0.50 4.79 31.09
CA SER A 1025 -1.73 4.03 30.88
C SER A 1025 -2.66 4.10 32.09
N LEU A 1026 -2.14 4.01 33.31
CA LEU A 1026 -2.94 4.15 34.54
C LEU A 1026 -3.52 5.56 34.67
N ALA A 1027 -2.76 6.60 34.35
CA ALA A 1027 -3.25 7.98 34.34
C ALA A 1027 -4.39 8.18 33.33
N HIS A 1028 -4.27 7.62 32.13
CA HIS A 1028 -5.35 7.61 31.14
C HIS A 1028 -6.62 6.93 31.69
N MET A 1029 -6.47 5.78 32.35
CA MET A 1029 -7.61 5.06 32.93
C MET A 1029 -8.25 5.81 34.10
N ALA A 1030 -7.47 6.51 34.93
CA ALA A 1030 -7.99 7.33 36.02
C ALA A 1030 -8.87 8.47 35.48
N VAL A 1031 -8.42 9.16 34.41
CA VAL A 1031 -9.23 10.19 33.73
C VAL A 1031 -10.48 9.57 33.09
N ASN A 1032 -10.37 8.40 32.45
CA ASN A 1032 -11.50 7.69 31.86
C ASN A 1032 -12.61 7.34 32.88
N ARG A 1033 -12.24 6.98 34.12
CA ARG A 1033 -13.23 6.62 35.15
C ARG A 1033 -13.98 7.83 35.70
N ILE A 1034 -13.27 8.94 35.91
CA ILE A 1034 -13.80 10.19 36.49
C ILE A 1034 -14.60 11.00 35.46
N MET A 1035 -14.12 11.09 34.23
CA MET A 1035 -14.75 11.91 33.19
C MET A 1035 -15.85 11.13 32.47
N ARG A 1036 -17.08 11.67 32.47
CA ARG A 1036 -18.21 11.07 31.76
C ARG A 1036 -18.10 11.25 30.23
N ASP A 1037 -17.61 12.41 29.79
CA ASP A 1037 -17.32 12.78 28.40
C ASP A 1037 -16.08 13.67 28.32
N LEU A 1038 -15.62 13.97 27.09
CA LEU A 1038 -14.46 14.83 26.80
C LEU A 1038 -13.15 14.40 27.50
N HIS A 1039 -12.99 13.11 27.83
CA HIS A 1039 -11.82 12.59 28.54
C HIS A 1039 -10.48 12.99 27.89
N ARG A 1040 -10.39 13.02 26.55
CA ARG A 1040 -9.19 13.48 25.83
C ARG A 1040 -8.89 14.97 26.05
N ALA A 1041 -9.92 15.82 26.10
CA ALA A 1041 -9.73 17.23 26.43
C ALA A 1041 -9.24 17.38 27.88
N CYS A 1042 -9.79 16.58 28.81
CA CYS A 1042 -9.34 16.56 30.20
C CYS A 1042 -7.88 16.06 30.33
N GLU A 1043 -7.48 15.03 29.59
CA GLU A 1043 -6.07 14.57 29.55
C GLU A 1043 -5.12 15.68 29.09
N LEU A 1044 -5.53 16.49 28.10
CA LEU A 1044 -4.75 17.64 27.66
C LEU A 1044 -4.59 18.68 28.78
N VAL A 1045 -5.68 19.00 29.48
CA VAL A 1045 -5.69 19.93 30.62
C VAL A 1045 -4.76 19.43 31.73
N VAL A 1046 -4.98 18.19 32.18
CA VAL A 1046 -4.22 17.56 33.25
C VAL A 1046 -2.74 17.49 32.91
N GLY A 1047 -2.40 17.02 31.70
CA GLY A 1047 -1.01 16.92 31.24
C GLY A 1047 -0.30 18.28 31.14
N ASP A 1048 -0.99 19.33 30.67
CA ASP A 1048 -0.40 20.67 30.57
C ASP A 1048 -0.21 21.34 31.95
N PHE A 1049 -1.23 21.26 32.82
CA PHE A 1049 -1.17 21.86 34.16
C PHE A 1049 -0.12 21.16 35.02
N LEU A 1050 -0.17 19.82 35.09
CA LEU A 1050 0.73 19.04 35.92
C LEU A 1050 2.17 19.17 35.39
N GLY A 1051 2.38 19.15 34.07
CA GLY A 1051 3.70 19.31 33.46
C GLY A 1051 4.37 20.63 33.85
N ARG A 1052 3.62 21.74 33.82
CA ARG A 1052 4.14 23.08 34.18
C ARG A 1052 4.39 23.23 35.68
N ILE A 1053 3.50 22.70 36.53
CA ILE A 1053 3.65 22.74 37.99
C ILE A 1053 4.88 21.91 38.41
N GLU A 1054 4.98 20.66 37.92
CA GLU A 1054 6.07 19.75 38.30
C GLU A 1054 7.43 20.21 37.74
N THR A 1055 7.48 20.81 36.55
CA THR A 1055 8.71 21.44 36.03
C THR A 1055 9.17 22.59 36.93
N SER A 1056 8.22 23.40 37.41
CA SER A 1056 8.50 24.50 38.33
C SER A 1056 8.92 24.02 39.73
N ARG A 1057 8.43 22.86 40.18
CA ARG A 1057 8.88 22.21 41.43
C ARG A 1057 10.27 21.60 41.27
N ALA A 1058 10.54 20.92 40.16
CA ALA A 1058 11.86 20.36 39.85
C ALA A 1058 12.94 21.46 39.77
N ALA A 1059 12.61 22.63 39.22
CA ALA A 1059 13.51 23.79 39.19
C ALA A 1059 13.75 24.46 40.56
N ARG A 1060 12.84 24.24 41.53
CA ARG A 1060 12.92 24.80 42.90
C ARG A 1060 13.57 23.82 43.90
N ALA A 1061 13.80 22.56 43.52
CA ALA A 1061 14.45 21.57 44.39
C ALA A 1061 15.97 21.82 44.46
N PRO A 1062 16.61 21.72 45.63
CA PRO A 1062 18.06 21.88 45.75
C PRO A 1062 18.77 20.76 44.96
N ALA A 1063 19.82 21.12 44.22
CA ALA A 1063 20.61 20.19 43.44
C ALA A 1063 21.32 19.17 44.34
N THR A 1064 20.70 18.01 44.57
CA THR A 1064 21.38 16.87 45.19
C THR A 1064 22.35 16.27 44.19
N ALA A 1065 23.64 16.30 44.54
CA ALA A 1065 24.74 15.76 43.74
C ALA A 1065 24.51 14.30 43.31
N PRO A 1066 24.96 13.90 42.11
CA PRO A 1066 24.80 12.52 41.66
C PRO A 1066 25.72 11.59 42.47
N ARG A 1067 25.13 10.71 43.30
CA ARG A 1067 25.84 9.54 43.82
C ARG A 1067 26.01 8.54 42.68
N ALA A 1068 27.27 8.21 42.40
CA ALA A 1068 27.68 7.24 41.42
C ALA A 1068 26.99 5.88 41.61
N MET A 1069 26.34 5.38 40.56
CA MET A 1069 26.19 3.95 40.30
C MET A 1069 26.64 3.69 38.86
N ALA A 1070 27.95 3.50 38.72
CA ALA A 1070 28.53 2.72 37.64
C ALA A 1070 28.61 1.27 38.13
N ARG A 1071 27.73 0.40 37.62
CA ARG A 1071 27.95 -0.98 37.16
C ARG A 1071 26.63 -1.66 36.85
#